data_AF-A0A9W7T2L8-F1
#
_entry.id   AF-A0A9W7T2L8-F1
#
_cell.length_a   1.000
_cell.length_b   1.000
_cell.length_c   1.000
_cell.angle_alpha   90.00
_cell.angle_beta   90.00
_cell.angle_gamma   90.00
#
_symmetry.space_group_name_H-M   'P 1'
#
loop_
_entity.id
_entity.type
_entity.pdbx_description
1 polymer ?
#
loop_
_entity_poly.entity_id
_entity_poly.type
_entity_poly.pdbx_seq_one_letter_code
_entity_poly.pdbx_strand_id
1 'polypeptide(L)'
;MALTDPHPRCLFFDVFGTCVDWRKTITQALWDEARNALNSPASSLASRIRIKASDMTFEEWGEVAQEWRNSYLKFTRALAADPAQPYKTVDQHHLDSLREIMTERGVLFPRIDDTPSNLVHDGSLWDEQQLQDLTMMWHKLEPWPDTCRGIRELNRLFWTCTLTNGNLDLITDMAKHGNMEFTHIFSAEMFQSYKPNPRVYLGAASKLGLQPNECVMVAAHLDDLKAAKSNGFRTVYVERPREERHQSWIESGEAKQWVDVWVTMSDEGFVSMAEKLGVQILRQRQRSLSGPAVGMVGAKISTIACGDSDYGSDLDEATVDQILSQASQQPGTAPPVIEKPEILDDHGDGRPLARLARIRDDLTEIIAQLNRAQQSIDGSQRRVERETPVAINYDEANKGAFSPNRAADEETQQKADTEPAAEPIPRIEKKATLTPIQRFRTQPKKPLSVTDLISPAWCELQYWYSLTKYGKVKRTAAMKQGSKVHKKLEEQVHKEVPVDVQTKEDRFALRIWNIIQGLRTLRRTGMTRELEVWGVVHGEVVNGIVDQITTECPGDDAEADMLQTDEQASSIAGKKGSKGKTALAHDQRTLTDYMTSPQTSATVLEQQAGNSYGFLGTLHDKPKTLYMVDVKTRQSKSLPSSGSQTRPVHYQLMMYHRLFSTLAANGVDALHIFARYGVDPNATFSDVFIASMSTFDTAFEHENPTDPWDENDLQPRDSVTEILSHNTLLTLWSLMISEFSKSIPLPTSLHTPSISNLLTAEYREAKVGGLIGKRFFVFDAEVLDAYVKDEMRWWQGERETKGVDIEEAFKCRICEFAEGCEWRRSKVEEGLSRSRVKREGEG
;
A
#
# COMPACT_ATOMS: atom_id res chain seq x y z
N MET A 1 -24.00 -31.95 -3.10
CA MET A 1 -24.18 -30.66 -3.80
C MET A 1 -25.63 -30.56 -4.23
N ALA A 2 -26.33 -29.48 -3.89
CA ALA A 2 -27.77 -29.33 -4.06
C ALA A 2 -28.21 -29.04 -5.51
N LEU A 3 -27.30 -28.57 -6.37
CA LEU A 3 -27.59 -28.19 -7.76
C LEU A 3 -26.61 -28.91 -8.70
N THR A 4 -27.06 -29.94 -9.44
CA THR A 4 -26.14 -30.87 -10.15
C THR A 4 -26.22 -30.86 -11.68
N ASP A 5 -27.35 -30.51 -12.32
CA ASP A 5 -27.47 -30.60 -13.79
C ASP A 5 -28.44 -29.57 -14.43
N PRO A 6 -27.98 -28.61 -15.26
CA PRO A 6 -26.57 -28.31 -15.53
C PRO A 6 -25.86 -27.82 -14.26
N HIS A 7 -24.55 -28.02 -14.19
CA HIS A 7 -23.77 -27.55 -13.06
C HIS A 7 -23.73 -26.01 -13.07
N PRO A 8 -24.09 -25.33 -11.95
CA PRO A 8 -24.04 -23.88 -11.92
C PRO A 8 -22.61 -23.39 -12.06
N ARG A 9 -22.39 -22.35 -12.87
CA ARG A 9 -21.06 -21.75 -13.11
C ARG A 9 -20.93 -20.39 -12.44
N CYS A 10 -22.04 -19.68 -12.30
CA CYS A 10 -22.08 -18.32 -11.77
C CYS A 10 -23.14 -18.16 -10.70
N LEU A 11 -22.78 -17.48 -9.61
CA LEU A 11 -23.66 -17.05 -8.54
C LEU A 11 -23.77 -15.52 -8.61
N PHE A 12 -24.95 -15.02 -8.95
CA PHE A 12 -25.30 -13.61 -8.90
C PHE A 12 -25.93 -13.29 -7.54
N PHE A 13 -25.40 -12.28 -6.87
CA PHE A 13 -25.81 -11.87 -5.54
C PHE A 13 -26.58 -10.57 -5.60
N ASP A 14 -27.79 -10.56 -5.05
CA ASP A 14 -28.30 -9.32 -4.50
C ASP A 14 -27.36 -8.84 -3.38
N VAL A 15 -27.23 -7.53 -3.21
CA VAL A 15 -26.22 -6.95 -2.30
C VAL A 15 -26.85 -6.31 -1.07
N PHE A 16 -27.74 -5.33 -1.24
CA PHE A 16 -28.33 -4.62 -0.10
C PHE A 16 -29.26 -5.54 0.70
N GLY A 17 -28.91 -5.82 1.95
CA GLY A 17 -29.68 -6.71 2.82
C GLY A 17 -29.21 -8.15 2.72
N THR A 18 -28.96 -8.65 1.50
CA THR A 18 -28.45 -10.00 1.28
C THR A 18 -26.99 -10.18 1.74
N CYS A 19 -26.11 -9.23 1.38
CA CYS A 19 -24.69 -9.24 1.71
C CYS A 19 -24.32 -8.32 2.88
N VAL A 20 -25.05 -7.21 3.04
CA VAL A 20 -24.74 -6.14 4.01
C VAL A 20 -25.93 -5.77 4.90
N ASP A 21 -25.65 -5.38 6.14
CA ASP A 21 -26.63 -4.87 7.10
C ASP A 21 -26.78 -3.34 6.92
N TRP A 22 -27.52 -2.96 5.89
CA TRP A 22 -27.75 -1.55 5.56
C TRP A 22 -28.47 -0.80 6.69
N ARG A 23 -29.38 -1.48 7.41
CA ARG A 23 -30.22 -0.85 8.42
C ARG A 23 -29.38 -0.37 9.59
N LYS A 24 -28.51 -1.22 10.12
CA LYS A 24 -27.64 -0.87 11.23
C LYS A 24 -26.69 0.25 10.84
N THR A 25 -26.00 0.14 9.71
CA THR A 25 -25.01 1.14 9.29
C THR A 25 -25.65 2.50 9.02
N ILE A 26 -26.76 2.57 8.27
CA ILE A 26 -27.40 3.85 7.94
C ILE A 26 -28.03 4.51 9.17
N THR A 27 -28.66 3.74 10.06
CA THR A 27 -29.22 4.29 11.30
C THR A 27 -28.12 4.90 12.17
N GLN A 28 -27.00 4.19 12.32
CA GLN A 28 -25.84 4.69 13.08
C GLN A 28 -25.25 5.95 12.45
N ALA A 29 -25.10 5.98 11.12
CA ALA A 29 -24.57 7.14 10.41
C ALA A 29 -25.45 8.38 10.57
N LEU A 30 -26.77 8.24 10.40
CA LEU A 30 -27.73 9.33 10.61
C LEU A 30 -27.67 9.87 12.03
N TRP A 31 -27.60 8.96 13.00
CA TRP A 31 -27.54 9.28 14.42
C TRP A 31 -26.27 10.03 14.82
N ASP A 32 -25.11 9.53 14.39
CA ASP A 32 -23.82 10.13 14.72
C ASP A 32 -23.66 11.48 14.04
N GLU A 33 -24.05 11.60 12.76
CA GLU A 33 -23.92 12.85 12.02
C GLU A 33 -24.91 13.92 12.51
N ALA A 34 -26.10 13.52 13.00
CA ALA A 34 -27.03 14.44 13.64
C ALA A 34 -26.43 15.02 14.93
N ARG A 35 -25.76 14.20 15.74
CA ARG A 35 -25.08 14.66 16.96
C ARG A 35 -23.85 15.50 16.67
N ASN A 36 -23.06 15.15 15.66
CA ASN A 36 -21.94 15.96 15.22
C ASN A 36 -22.40 17.36 14.82
N ALA A 37 -23.48 17.45 14.03
CA ALA A 37 -24.07 18.72 13.65
C ALA A 37 -24.57 19.53 14.87
N LEU A 38 -25.20 18.88 15.84
CA LEU A 38 -25.67 19.53 17.09
C LEU A 38 -24.51 20.05 17.96
N ASN A 39 -23.39 19.33 18.02
CA ASN A 39 -22.24 19.65 18.87
C ASN A 39 -21.20 20.57 18.19
N SER A 40 -21.30 20.78 16.88
CA SER A 40 -20.36 21.62 16.13
C SER A 40 -20.46 23.10 16.52
N PRO A 41 -19.36 23.76 16.94
CA PRO A 41 -19.34 25.20 17.21
C PRO A 41 -19.58 26.07 15.95
N ALA A 42 -19.39 25.49 14.77
CA ALA A 42 -19.55 26.16 13.48
C ALA A 42 -20.98 26.11 12.95
N SER A 43 -21.89 25.32 13.54
CA SER A 43 -23.24 25.13 13.01
C SER A 43 -24.20 26.24 13.46
N SER A 44 -24.65 27.06 12.52
CA SER A 44 -25.67 28.11 12.71
C SER A 44 -27.10 27.55 12.74
N LEU A 45 -27.34 26.49 13.52
CA LEU A 45 -28.62 25.78 13.57
C LEU A 45 -29.74 26.65 14.15
N ALA A 46 -30.91 26.67 13.50
CA ALA A 46 -32.10 27.30 14.06
C ALA A 46 -32.52 26.61 15.37
N SER A 47 -32.89 27.37 16.40
CA SER A 47 -33.23 26.82 17.74
C SER A 47 -34.31 25.73 17.69
N ARG A 48 -35.30 25.86 16.80
CA ARG A 48 -36.35 24.85 16.60
C ARG A 48 -35.82 23.52 16.06
N ILE A 49 -34.79 23.55 15.21
CA ILE A 49 -34.16 22.34 14.66
C ILE A 49 -33.27 21.71 15.71
N ARG A 50 -32.53 22.52 16.46
CA ARG A 50 -31.67 22.05 17.56
C ARG A 50 -32.48 21.24 18.58
N ILE A 51 -33.63 21.75 19.02
CA ILE A 51 -34.54 21.04 19.94
C ILE A 51 -35.10 19.78 19.29
N LYS A 52 -35.63 19.89 18.06
CA LYS A 52 -36.24 18.75 17.38
C LYS A 52 -35.25 17.60 17.16
N ALA A 53 -34.05 17.90 16.65
CA ALA A 53 -33.03 16.90 16.39
C ALA A 53 -32.41 16.34 17.68
N SER A 54 -32.34 17.11 18.78
CA SER A 54 -31.87 16.61 20.07
C SER A 54 -32.87 15.67 20.75
N ASP A 55 -34.17 15.88 20.51
CA ASP A 55 -35.25 15.06 21.09
C ASP A 55 -35.47 13.75 20.33
N MET A 56 -34.97 13.66 19.09
CA MET A 56 -35.13 12.45 18.28
C MET A 56 -34.36 11.26 18.88
N THR A 57 -34.99 10.10 18.97
CA THR A 57 -34.35 8.87 19.48
C THR A 57 -33.65 8.07 18.38
N PHE A 58 -32.79 7.12 18.76
CA PHE A 58 -32.13 6.22 17.81
C PHE A 58 -33.14 5.43 16.96
N GLU A 59 -34.27 5.03 17.55
CA GLU A 59 -35.35 4.34 16.86
C GLU A 59 -35.99 5.22 15.79
N GLU A 60 -36.23 6.50 16.08
CA GLU A 60 -36.80 7.45 15.12
C GLU A 60 -35.83 7.71 13.94
N TRP A 61 -34.52 7.74 14.19
CA TRP A 61 -33.52 7.74 13.10
C TRP A 61 -33.52 6.41 12.32
N GLY A 62 -33.85 5.30 12.97
CA GLY A 62 -34.08 4.02 12.31
C GLY A 62 -35.32 4.03 11.41
N GLU A 63 -36.36 4.77 11.78
CA GLU A 63 -37.54 4.99 10.94
C GLU A 63 -37.18 5.83 9.71
N VAL A 64 -36.35 6.86 9.86
CA VAL A 64 -35.80 7.63 8.73
C VAL A 64 -35.05 6.72 7.76
N ALA A 65 -34.15 5.87 8.27
CA ALA A 65 -33.41 4.92 7.44
C ALA A 65 -34.35 3.97 6.67
N GLN A 66 -35.42 3.51 7.32
CA GLN A 66 -36.42 2.64 6.69
C GLN A 66 -37.25 3.39 5.64
N GLU A 67 -37.65 4.63 5.90
CA GLU A 67 -38.38 5.48 4.96
C GLU A 67 -37.55 5.76 3.72
N TRP A 68 -36.26 6.05 3.90
CA TRP A 68 -35.31 6.22 2.82
C TRP A 68 -35.18 4.96 1.95
N ARG A 69 -35.07 3.79 2.59
CA ARG A 69 -35.08 2.49 1.90
C ARG A 69 -36.38 2.24 1.13
N ASN A 70 -37.53 2.62 1.70
CA ASN A 70 -38.83 2.47 1.05
C ASN A 70 -38.95 3.34 -0.20
N SER A 71 -38.43 4.58 -0.14
CA SER A 71 -38.35 5.48 -1.28
C SER A 71 -37.54 4.86 -2.44
N TYR A 72 -36.37 4.29 -2.12
CA TYR A 72 -35.56 3.54 -3.09
C TYR A 72 -36.31 2.38 -3.74
N LEU A 73 -37.07 1.59 -2.96
CA LEU A 73 -37.85 0.45 -3.50
C LEU A 73 -38.97 0.92 -4.43
N LYS A 74 -39.64 2.03 -4.09
CA LYS A 74 -40.71 2.61 -4.92
C LYS A 74 -40.14 3.11 -6.24
N PHE A 75 -39.02 3.84 -6.18
CA PHE A 75 -38.31 4.37 -7.34
C PHE A 75 -37.84 3.27 -8.30
N THR A 76 -37.09 2.29 -7.78
CA THR A 76 -36.53 1.22 -8.62
C THR A 76 -37.61 0.40 -9.30
N ARG A 77 -38.72 0.10 -8.60
CA ARG A 77 -39.87 -0.61 -9.18
C ARG A 77 -40.63 0.20 -10.22
N ALA A 78 -40.79 1.52 -10.02
CA ALA A 78 -41.47 2.38 -11.00
C ALA A 78 -40.71 2.40 -12.33
N LEU A 79 -39.39 2.59 -12.29
CA LEU A 79 -38.55 2.61 -13.48
C LEU A 79 -38.42 1.23 -14.12
N ALA A 80 -38.39 0.16 -13.33
CA ALA A 80 -38.39 -1.22 -13.85
C ALA A 80 -39.67 -1.55 -14.64
N ALA A 81 -40.81 -0.98 -14.23
CA ALA A 81 -42.12 -1.18 -14.87
C ALA A 81 -42.33 -0.30 -16.11
N ASP A 82 -41.71 0.88 -16.17
CA ASP A 82 -41.84 1.84 -17.28
C ASP A 82 -40.47 2.23 -17.88
N PRO A 83 -40.01 1.50 -18.91
CA PRO A 83 -38.74 1.78 -19.58
C PRO A 83 -38.69 3.12 -20.34
N ALA A 84 -39.80 3.86 -20.45
CA ALA A 84 -39.82 5.16 -21.11
C ALA A 84 -39.34 6.30 -20.19
N GLN A 85 -39.26 6.06 -18.87
CA GLN A 85 -38.75 7.05 -17.94
C GLN A 85 -37.24 7.25 -18.10
N PRO A 86 -36.73 8.50 -18.01
CA PRO A 86 -35.30 8.75 -18.01
C PRO A 86 -34.59 7.98 -16.90
N TYR A 87 -33.46 7.35 -17.24
CA TYR A 87 -32.65 6.64 -16.26
C TYR A 87 -32.07 7.61 -15.22
N LYS A 88 -32.19 7.25 -13.95
CA LYS A 88 -31.64 7.95 -12.80
C LYS A 88 -30.87 6.96 -11.94
N THR A 89 -29.70 7.32 -11.43
CA THR A 89 -28.89 6.44 -10.57
C THR A 89 -29.48 6.33 -9.16
N VAL A 90 -29.08 5.29 -8.45
CA VAL A 90 -29.48 5.10 -7.05
C VAL A 90 -28.91 6.20 -6.16
N ASP A 91 -27.66 6.62 -6.34
CA ASP A 91 -27.08 7.75 -5.58
C ASP A 91 -27.86 9.04 -5.75
N GLN A 92 -28.23 9.40 -6.99
CA GLN A 92 -29.04 10.59 -7.24
C GLN A 92 -30.40 10.48 -6.55
N HIS A 93 -31.02 9.29 -6.58
CA HIS A 93 -32.28 9.08 -5.88
C HIS A 93 -32.12 9.15 -4.35
N HIS A 94 -31.04 8.59 -3.81
CA HIS A 94 -30.77 8.63 -2.38
C HIS A 94 -30.62 10.07 -1.89
N LEU A 95 -29.85 10.91 -2.58
CA LEU A 95 -29.69 12.32 -2.22
C LEU A 95 -31.02 13.08 -2.27
N ASP A 96 -31.78 12.94 -3.36
CA ASP A 96 -33.04 13.66 -3.55
C ASP A 96 -34.08 13.24 -2.49
N SER A 97 -34.18 11.93 -2.22
CA SER A 97 -35.13 11.41 -1.24
C SER A 97 -34.74 11.73 0.21
N LEU A 98 -33.44 11.76 0.53
CA LEU A 98 -32.98 12.21 1.84
C LEU A 98 -33.40 13.67 2.07
N ARG A 99 -33.23 14.52 1.06
CA ARG A 99 -33.64 15.93 1.13
C ARG A 99 -35.14 16.07 1.38
N GLU A 100 -35.97 15.32 0.64
CA GLU A 100 -37.43 15.30 0.84
C GLU A 100 -37.80 14.83 2.26
N ILE A 101 -37.28 13.68 2.71
CA ILE A 101 -37.59 13.10 4.01
C ILE A 101 -37.22 14.07 5.14
N MET A 102 -36.05 14.69 5.08
CA MET A 102 -35.60 15.65 6.10
C MET A 102 -36.41 16.95 6.08
N THR A 103 -36.90 17.35 4.91
CA THR A 103 -37.78 18.52 4.76
C THR A 103 -39.16 18.25 5.35
N GLU A 104 -39.76 17.09 5.05
CA GLU A 104 -41.05 16.66 5.60
C GLU A 104 -40.99 16.49 7.12
N ARG A 105 -39.86 15.97 7.62
CA ARG A 105 -39.57 15.89 9.05
C ARG A 105 -39.18 17.23 9.66
N GLY A 106 -39.11 18.32 8.90
CA GLY A 106 -38.90 19.68 9.39
C GLY A 106 -37.56 19.92 10.09
N VAL A 107 -36.55 19.10 9.78
CA VAL A 107 -35.15 19.26 10.22
C VAL A 107 -34.28 19.88 9.12
N LEU A 108 -34.82 20.00 7.91
CA LEU A 108 -34.23 20.68 6.76
C LEU A 108 -35.20 21.70 6.20
N PHE A 109 -34.69 22.86 5.76
CA PHE A 109 -35.47 23.86 5.03
C PHE A 109 -34.85 24.15 3.66
N PRO A 110 -35.66 24.15 2.58
CA PRO A 110 -35.19 24.62 1.29
C PRO A 110 -34.92 26.14 1.35
N ARG A 111 -33.92 26.60 0.61
CA ARG A 111 -33.67 28.03 0.39
C ARG A 111 -34.83 28.65 -0.42
N ILE A 112 -35.17 29.91 -0.10
CA ILE A 112 -36.32 30.65 -0.66
C ILE A 112 -35.86 31.70 -1.71
N ASP A 113 -34.56 31.87 -1.91
CA ASP A 113 -33.95 32.78 -2.89
C ASP A 113 -33.85 32.19 -4.31
N ASP A 114 -33.64 33.05 -5.32
CA ASP A 114 -33.47 32.72 -6.76
C ASP A 114 -32.19 31.89 -7.07
N THR A 115 -31.59 31.23 -6.07
CA THR A 115 -30.48 30.30 -6.24
C THR A 115 -31.01 28.90 -6.63
N PRO A 116 -30.21 28.05 -7.30
CA PRO A 116 -30.69 26.76 -7.79
C PRO A 116 -31.33 25.93 -6.66
N SER A 117 -32.42 25.23 -6.99
CA SER A 117 -33.30 24.42 -6.11
C SER A 117 -32.62 23.33 -5.26
N ASN A 118 -31.29 23.23 -5.32
CA ASN A 118 -30.47 22.17 -4.78
C ASN A 118 -29.65 22.64 -3.57
N LEU A 119 -29.99 23.78 -2.97
CA LEU A 119 -29.28 24.34 -1.83
C LEU A 119 -30.17 24.38 -0.58
N VAL A 120 -29.62 23.86 0.51
CA VAL A 120 -30.26 23.82 1.82
C VAL A 120 -30.01 25.14 2.56
N HIS A 121 -30.98 25.59 3.34
CA HIS A 121 -30.85 26.79 4.15
C HIS A 121 -29.84 26.57 5.29
N ASP A 122 -28.96 27.55 5.55
CA ASP A 122 -27.84 27.48 6.52
C ASP A 122 -28.26 27.27 7.99
N GLY A 123 -29.56 27.32 8.25
CA GLY A 123 -30.18 27.06 9.54
C GLY A 123 -30.70 25.64 9.72
N SER A 124 -30.57 24.79 8.70
CA SER A 124 -30.98 23.36 8.66
C SER A 124 -30.04 22.47 9.48
N LEU A 125 -30.46 21.24 9.79
CA LEU A 125 -29.63 20.29 10.54
C LEU A 125 -28.29 19.99 9.86
N TRP A 126 -28.32 19.84 8.53
CA TRP A 126 -27.15 19.61 7.69
C TRP A 126 -27.15 20.59 6.53
N ASP A 127 -25.95 21.01 6.13
CA ASP A 127 -25.76 21.71 4.87
C ASP A 127 -25.78 20.74 3.67
N GLU A 128 -25.68 21.30 2.46
CA GLU A 128 -25.75 20.52 1.23
C GLU A 128 -24.55 19.55 1.08
N GLN A 129 -23.35 19.94 1.53
CA GLN A 129 -22.17 19.06 1.46
C GLN A 129 -22.32 17.89 2.44
N GLN A 130 -22.79 18.17 3.66
CA GLN A 130 -23.06 17.15 4.67
C GLN A 130 -24.13 16.14 4.21
N LEU A 131 -25.18 16.58 3.50
CA LEU A 131 -26.17 15.66 2.92
C LEU A 131 -25.58 14.78 1.81
N GLN A 132 -24.72 15.34 0.97
CA GLN A 132 -24.01 14.57 -0.04
C GLN A 132 -23.12 13.52 0.63
N ASP A 133 -22.33 13.92 1.61
CA ASP A 133 -21.44 13.02 2.36
C ASP A 133 -22.21 11.92 3.10
N LEU A 134 -23.35 12.27 3.71
CA LEU A 134 -24.24 11.32 4.39
C LEU A 134 -24.89 10.35 3.39
N THR A 135 -25.20 10.80 2.17
CA THR A 135 -25.67 9.92 1.08
C THR A 135 -24.60 8.91 0.68
N MET A 136 -23.32 9.30 0.68
CA MET A 136 -22.21 8.39 0.41
C MET A 136 -22.05 7.28 1.46
N MET A 137 -22.77 7.32 2.60
CA MET A 137 -22.74 6.22 3.58
C MET A 137 -23.36 4.93 3.03
N TRP A 138 -24.22 5.00 2.00
CA TRP A 138 -24.67 3.81 1.28
C TRP A 138 -23.53 3.08 0.53
N HIS A 139 -22.37 3.71 0.33
CA HIS A 139 -21.17 3.08 -0.23
C HIS A 139 -20.34 2.34 0.83
N LYS A 140 -20.62 2.53 2.12
CA LYS A 140 -19.78 2.04 3.24
C LYS A 140 -20.58 1.15 4.20
N LEU A 141 -21.43 0.29 3.64
CA LEU A 141 -22.27 -0.61 4.42
C LEU A 141 -21.47 -1.80 4.95
N GLU A 142 -21.74 -2.19 6.20
CA GLU A 142 -21.05 -3.30 6.83
C GLU A 142 -21.61 -4.66 6.34
N PRO A 143 -20.75 -5.60 5.91
CA PRO A 143 -21.18 -6.94 5.53
C PRO A 143 -21.66 -7.74 6.75
N TRP A 144 -22.58 -8.68 6.51
CA TRP A 144 -22.88 -9.70 7.53
C TRP A 144 -21.62 -10.53 7.87
N PRO A 145 -21.47 -11.04 9.11
CA PRO A 145 -20.27 -11.75 9.53
C PRO A 145 -19.87 -12.95 8.65
N ASP A 146 -20.85 -13.60 8.00
CA ASP A 146 -20.64 -14.74 7.10
C ASP A 146 -20.33 -14.34 5.65
N THR A 147 -20.66 -13.12 5.23
CA THR A 147 -20.64 -12.70 3.82
C THR A 147 -19.26 -12.87 3.19
N CYS A 148 -18.22 -12.25 3.75
CA CYS A 148 -16.90 -12.21 3.12
C CYS A 148 -16.23 -13.59 3.11
N ARG A 149 -16.35 -14.35 4.21
CA ARG A 149 -15.87 -15.73 4.28
C ARG A 149 -16.62 -16.63 3.30
N GLY A 150 -17.94 -16.52 3.24
CA GLY A 150 -18.76 -17.32 2.35
C GLY A 150 -18.46 -17.05 0.87
N ILE A 151 -18.31 -15.78 0.46
CA ILE A 151 -17.89 -15.42 -0.90
C ILE A 151 -16.54 -16.07 -1.24
N ARG A 152 -15.56 -16.00 -0.34
CA ARG A 152 -14.25 -16.67 -0.54
C ARG A 152 -14.36 -18.17 -0.75
N GLU A 153 -15.17 -18.85 0.03
CA GLU A 153 -15.37 -20.29 -0.12
C GLU A 153 -16.07 -20.63 -1.44
N LEU A 154 -17.05 -19.82 -1.86
CA LEU A 154 -17.77 -19.99 -3.12
C LEU A 154 -16.90 -19.73 -4.34
N ASN A 155 -15.98 -18.77 -4.27
CA ASN A 155 -15.00 -18.48 -5.33
C ASN A 155 -14.13 -19.67 -5.71
N ARG A 156 -14.06 -20.70 -4.86
CA ARG A 156 -13.31 -21.94 -5.14
C ARG A 156 -13.96 -22.77 -6.25
N LEU A 157 -15.27 -22.64 -6.46
CA LEU A 157 -16.03 -23.42 -7.45
C LEU A 157 -16.82 -22.56 -8.45
N PHE A 158 -17.18 -21.33 -8.10
CA PHE A 158 -18.09 -20.50 -8.90
C PHE A 158 -17.51 -19.12 -9.18
N TRP A 159 -17.95 -18.50 -10.28
CA TRP A 159 -17.86 -17.05 -10.39
C TRP A 159 -18.89 -16.40 -9.47
N THR A 160 -18.46 -15.64 -8.48
CA THR A 160 -19.36 -14.83 -7.66
C THR A 160 -19.46 -13.43 -8.25
N CYS A 161 -20.69 -13.02 -8.56
CA CYS A 161 -20.97 -11.76 -9.23
C CYS A 161 -21.97 -10.97 -8.41
N THR A 162 -21.80 -9.67 -8.25
CA THR A 162 -22.93 -8.85 -7.81
C THR A 162 -23.98 -8.79 -8.92
N LEU A 163 -25.26 -8.68 -8.57
CA LEU A 163 -26.36 -8.30 -9.47
C LEU A 163 -27.38 -7.50 -8.67
N THR A 164 -27.15 -6.21 -8.61
CA THR A 164 -27.81 -5.28 -7.69
C THR A 164 -28.28 -4.04 -8.42
N ASN A 165 -29.28 -3.37 -7.86
CA ASN A 165 -29.79 -2.12 -8.39
C ASN A 165 -28.88 -0.93 -8.07
N GLY A 166 -27.96 -1.01 -7.11
CA GLY A 166 -27.00 0.08 -6.87
C GLY A 166 -26.16 0.38 -8.11
N ASN A 167 -25.83 1.65 -8.37
CA ASN A 167 -24.96 2.07 -9.48
C ASN A 167 -23.52 1.54 -9.32
N LEU A 168 -22.74 1.61 -10.38
CA LEU A 168 -21.43 0.94 -10.45
C LEU A 168 -20.45 1.45 -9.39
N ASP A 169 -20.35 2.76 -9.21
CA ASP A 169 -19.47 3.37 -8.21
C ASP A 169 -19.87 2.98 -6.79
N LEU A 170 -21.18 3.05 -6.46
CA LEU A 170 -21.75 2.59 -5.19
C LEU A 170 -21.30 1.17 -4.85
N ILE A 171 -21.50 0.24 -5.78
CA ILE A 171 -21.23 -1.17 -5.51
C ILE A 171 -19.73 -1.48 -5.51
N THR A 172 -18.95 -0.76 -6.30
CA THR A 172 -17.48 -0.89 -6.30
C THR A 172 -16.89 -0.43 -4.96
N ASP A 173 -17.35 0.72 -4.46
CA ASP A 173 -16.93 1.24 -3.17
C ASP A 173 -17.39 0.33 -2.02
N MET A 174 -18.62 -0.17 -2.06
CA MET A 174 -19.14 -1.08 -1.03
C MET A 174 -18.42 -2.43 -1.02
N ALA A 175 -18.15 -3.02 -2.19
CA ALA A 175 -17.38 -4.25 -2.26
C ALA A 175 -15.96 -4.05 -1.69
N LYS A 176 -15.34 -2.90 -1.96
CA LYS A 176 -14.03 -2.54 -1.44
C LYS A 176 -14.05 -2.26 0.07
N HIS A 177 -15.06 -1.55 0.57
CA HIS A 177 -15.24 -1.24 2.00
C HIS A 177 -15.45 -2.51 2.81
N GLY A 178 -16.38 -3.37 2.39
CA GLY A 178 -16.68 -4.62 3.07
C GLY A 178 -15.68 -5.76 2.81
N ASN A 179 -14.64 -5.54 1.99
CA ASN A 179 -13.74 -6.59 1.51
C ASN A 179 -14.49 -7.81 0.94
N MET A 180 -15.54 -7.54 0.15
CA MET A 180 -16.35 -8.55 -0.52
C MET A 180 -15.68 -8.92 -1.85
N GLU A 181 -14.92 -10.01 -1.85
CA GLU A 181 -14.09 -10.45 -2.97
C GLU A 181 -14.91 -11.11 -4.11
N PHE A 182 -15.93 -10.42 -4.62
CA PHE A 182 -16.66 -10.85 -5.82
C PHE A 182 -15.70 -10.94 -7.01
N THR A 183 -15.84 -11.97 -7.84
CA THR A 183 -15.02 -12.12 -9.04
C THR A 183 -15.40 -11.12 -10.13
N HIS A 184 -16.67 -10.73 -10.19
CA HIS A 184 -17.17 -9.71 -11.11
C HIS A 184 -18.20 -8.81 -10.44
N ILE A 185 -18.32 -7.57 -10.92
CA ILE A 185 -19.32 -6.60 -10.45
C ILE A 185 -20.31 -6.34 -11.58
N PHE A 186 -21.59 -6.64 -11.35
CA PHE A 186 -22.68 -6.19 -12.21
C PHE A 186 -23.66 -5.31 -11.46
N SER A 187 -23.94 -4.17 -12.07
CA SER A 187 -24.96 -3.22 -11.64
C SER A 187 -26.09 -3.20 -12.65
N ALA A 188 -27.32 -3.00 -12.17
CA ALA A 188 -28.48 -2.78 -13.03
C ALA A 188 -28.33 -1.54 -13.94
N GLU A 189 -27.49 -0.57 -13.54
CA GLU A 189 -27.08 0.59 -14.36
C GLU A 189 -26.51 0.18 -15.72
N MET A 190 -25.76 -0.93 -15.78
CA MET A 190 -25.19 -1.45 -17.03
C MET A 190 -26.26 -1.83 -18.06
N PHE A 191 -27.51 -1.99 -17.61
CA PHE A 191 -28.66 -2.37 -18.42
C PHE A 191 -29.72 -1.27 -18.51
N GLN A 192 -29.43 -0.08 -17.95
CA GLN A 192 -30.30 1.10 -17.95
C GLN A 192 -31.74 0.76 -17.49
N SER A 193 -31.83 -0.08 -16.45
CA SER A 193 -33.09 -0.56 -15.86
C SER A 193 -32.80 -1.08 -14.45
N TYR A 194 -33.84 -1.42 -13.68
CA TYR A 194 -33.70 -2.07 -12.37
C TYR A 194 -34.36 -3.45 -12.32
N LYS A 195 -33.93 -4.30 -11.38
CA LYS A 195 -34.65 -5.52 -10.98
C LYS A 195 -36.04 -5.11 -10.48
N PRO A 196 -37.12 -5.83 -10.84
CA PRO A 196 -37.15 -7.18 -11.42
C PRO A 196 -37.26 -7.25 -12.96
N ASN A 197 -36.84 -6.21 -13.70
CA ASN A 197 -36.93 -6.24 -15.17
C ASN A 197 -36.06 -7.38 -15.77
N PRO A 198 -36.59 -8.23 -16.67
CA PRO A 198 -35.86 -9.32 -17.33
C PRO A 198 -34.51 -8.92 -17.94
N ARG A 199 -34.41 -7.68 -18.45
CA ARG A 199 -33.20 -7.15 -19.09
C ARG A 199 -31.99 -7.22 -18.15
N VAL A 200 -32.18 -7.06 -16.84
CA VAL A 200 -31.08 -7.10 -15.85
C VAL A 200 -30.52 -8.51 -15.71
N TYR A 201 -31.37 -9.51 -15.50
CA TYR A 201 -30.95 -10.90 -15.34
C TYR A 201 -30.37 -11.47 -16.64
N LEU A 202 -31.13 -11.37 -17.73
CA LEU A 202 -30.73 -11.91 -19.03
C LEU A 202 -29.50 -11.18 -19.59
N GLY A 203 -29.40 -9.86 -19.36
CA GLY A 203 -28.24 -9.07 -19.74
C GLY A 203 -26.97 -9.48 -18.99
N ALA A 204 -27.07 -9.75 -17.69
CA ALA A 204 -25.94 -10.20 -16.88
C ALA A 204 -25.45 -11.60 -17.31
N ALA A 205 -26.36 -12.56 -17.49
CA ALA A 205 -26.03 -13.88 -18.01
C ALA A 205 -25.37 -13.80 -19.40
N SER A 206 -25.95 -12.99 -20.30
CA SER A 206 -25.43 -12.79 -21.66
C SER A 206 -24.03 -12.17 -21.66
N LYS A 207 -23.73 -11.21 -20.78
CA LYS A 207 -22.38 -10.61 -20.67
C LYS A 207 -21.31 -11.61 -20.22
N LEU A 208 -21.67 -12.64 -19.46
CA LEU A 208 -20.77 -13.73 -19.08
C LEU A 208 -20.75 -14.89 -20.11
N GLY A 209 -21.55 -14.80 -21.18
CA GLY A 209 -21.68 -15.87 -22.17
C GLY A 209 -22.32 -17.15 -21.60
N LEU A 210 -23.18 -17.02 -20.58
CA LEU A 210 -23.82 -18.13 -19.89
C LEU A 210 -25.30 -18.25 -20.26
N GLN A 211 -25.82 -19.48 -20.25
CA GLN A 211 -27.26 -19.71 -20.28
C GLN A 211 -27.87 -19.40 -18.91
N PRO A 212 -29.14 -18.92 -18.85
CA PRO A 212 -29.78 -18.60 -17.56
C PRO A 212 -29.79 -19.77 -16.57
N ASN A 213 -29.92 -21.02 -17.04
CA ASN A 213 -29.93 -22.20 -16.18
C ASN A 213 -28.54 -22.58 -15.60
N GLU A 214 -27.45 -22.00 -16.10
CA GLU A 214 -26.09 -22.08 -15.54
C GLU A 214 -25.85 -21.00 -14.46
N CYS A 215 -26.79 -20.06 -14.30
CA CYS A 215 -26.72 -18.95 -13.37
C CYS A 215 -27.63 -19.20 -12.15
N VAL A 216 -27.16 -18.77 -10.98
CA VAL A 216 -27.92 -18.86 -9.72
C VAL A 216 -28.08 -17.45 -9.16
N MET A 217 -29.29 -17.05 -8.81
CA MET A 217 -29.56 -15.83 -8.05
C MET A 217 -29.57 -16.15 -6.55
N VAL A 218 -28.77 -15.42 -5.78
CA VAL A 218 -28.68 -15.51 -4.32
C VAL A 218 -29.26 -14.22 -3.74
N ALA A 219 -30.33 -14.33 -2.96
CA ALA A 219 -31.01 -13.16 -2.38
C ALA A 219 -31.70 -13.48 -1.05
N ALA A 220 -31.83 -12.45 -0.22
CA ALA A 220 -32.67 -12.43 0.97
C ALA A 220 -34.11 -11.95 0.68
N HIS A 221 -34.45 -11.73 -0.60
CA HIS A 221 -35.78 -11.26 -1.01
C HIS A 221 -36.42 -12.23 -2.00
N LEU A 222 -37.58 -12.78 -1.63
CA LEU A 222 -38.30 -13.77 -2.42
C LEU A 222 -38.86 -13.23 -3.74
N ASP A 223 -39.19 -11.94 -3.82
CA ASP A 223 -39.65 -11.30 -5.07
C ASP A 223 -38.55 -11.26 -6.13
N ASP A 224 -37.30 -11.01 -5.72
CA ASP A 224 -36.13 -11.05 -6.61
C ASP A 224 -35.87 -12.48 -7.12
N LEU A 225 -35.93 -13.47 -6.23
CA LEU A 225 -35.78 -14.89 -6.62
C LEU A 225 -36.89 -15.35 -7.56
N LYS A 226 -38.14 -14.93 -7.33
CA LYS A 226 -39.27 -15.23 -8.22
C LYS A 226 -39.05 -14.68 -9.63
N ALA A 227 -38.54 -13.46 -9.74
CA ALA A 227 -38.20 -12.84 -11.00
C ALA A 227 -37.00 -13.50 -11.69
N ALA A 228 -35.94 -13.85 -10.94
CA ALA A 228 -34.81 -14.58 -11.50
C ALA A 228 -35.24 -15.96 -12.02
N LYS A 229 -36.06 -16.68 -11.26
CA LYS A 229 -36.58 -18.01 -11.62
C LYS A 229 -37.41 -17.98 -12.91
N SER A 230 -38.26 -16.97 -13.08
CA SER A 230 -39.05 -16.82 -14.31
C SER A 230 -38.21 -16.52 -15.56
N ASN A 231 -36.99 -16.02 -15.36
CA ASN A 231 -35.98 -15.82 -16.42
C ASN A 231 -35.04 -17.02 -16.60
N GLY A 232 -35.29 -18.14 -15.93
CA GLY A 232 -34.54 -19.40 -16.09
C GLY A 232 -33.35 -19.57 -15.15
N PHE A 233 -33.13 -18.64 -14.21
CA PHE A 233 -32.08 -18.78 -13.20
C PHE A 233 -32.46 -19.83 -12.16
N ARG A 234 -31.45 -20.42 -11.54
CA ARG A 234 -31.60 -21.11 -10.26
C ARG A 234 -31.59 -20.13 -9.11
N THR A 235 -31.99 -20.57 -7.93
CA THR A 235 -32.28 -19.65 -6.83
C THR A 235 -31.82 -20.20 -5.49
N VAL A 236 -31.18 -19.34 -4.70
CA VAL A 236 -30.82 -19.63 -3.32
C VAL A 236 -31.39 -18.51 -2.45
N TYR A 237 -32.24 -18.89 -1.52
CA TYR A 237 -32.73 -17.99 -0.49
C TYR A 237 -31.79 -18.03 0.71
N VAL A 238 -31.33 -16.87 1.15
CA VAL A 238 -30.52 -16.70 2.37
C VAL A 238 -31.29 -15.81 3.32
N GLU A 239 -31.74 -16.38 4.43
CA GLU A 239 -32.54 -15.68 5.42
C GLU A 239 -31.68 -14.63 6.15
N ARG A 240 -32.16 -13.38 6.19
CA ARG A 240 -31.51 -12.26 6.87
C ARG A 240 -32.48 -11.60 7.85
N PRO A 241 -32.06 -11.25 9.07
CA PRO A 241 -32.95 -10.65 10.06
C PRO A 241 -33.60 -9.36 9.55
N ARG A 242 -34.94 -9.27 9.62
CA ARG A 242 -35.72 -8.06 9.31
C ARG A 242 -35.55 -7.54 7.87
N GLU A 243 -35.21 -8.42 6.92
CA GLU A 243 -34.99 -8.04 5.51
C GLU A 243 -36.09 -8.53 4.55
N GLU A 244 -36.64 -9.73 4.77
CA GLU A 244 -37.70 -10.28 3.93
C GLU A 244 -39.02 -9.50 4.10
N ARG A 245 -39.71 -9.24 2.97
CA ARG A 245 -40.95 -8.45 2.89
C ARG A 245 -42.20 -9.32 2.70
N HIS A 246 -42.03 -10.55 2.26
CA HIS A 246 -43.08 -11.50 1.89
C HIS A 246 -43.10 -12.71 2.83
N GLN A 247 -43.12 -12.46 4.15
CA GLN A 247 -43.16 -13.53 5.16
C GLN A 247 -44.33 -14.50 4.94
N SER A 248 -45.46 -13.99 4.45
CA SER A 248 -46.65 -14.78 4.09
C SER A 248 -46.37 -15.84 3.01
N TRP A 249 -45.41 -15.63 2.10
CA TRP A 249 -45.01 -16.62 1.10
C TRP A 249 -44.18 -17.76 1.69
N ILE A 250 -43.46 -17.50 2.79
CA ILE A 250 -42.75 -18.54 3.55
C ILE A 250 -43.76 -19.36 4.34
N GLU A 251 -44.66 -18.70 5.08
CA GLU A 251 -45.68 -19.33 5.93
C GLU A 251 -46.65 -20.20 5.14
N SER A 252 -47.11 -19.72 3.96
CA SER A 252 -47.97 -20.48 3.05
C SER A 252 -47.23 -21.57 2.27
N GLY A 253 -45.90 -21.55 2.26
CA GLY A 253 -45.06 -22.45 1.47
C GLY A 253 -45.02 -22.15 -0.03
N GLU A 254 -45.66 -21.07 -0.51
CA GLU A 254 -45.67 -20.66 -1.92
C GLU A 254 -44.24 -20.46 -2.45
N ALA A 255 -43.35 -19.90 -1.62
CA ALA A 255 -41.95 -19.64 -1.95
C ALA A 255 -41.16 -20.87 -2.43
N LYS A 256 -41.57 -22.08 -2.01
CA LYS A 256 -40.90 -23.32 -2.42
C LYS A 256 -41.00 -23.59 -3.92
N GLN A 257 -41.92 -22.93 -4.64
CA GLN A 257 -42.06 -23.07 -6.08
C GLN A 257 -40.90 -22.42 -6.86
N TRP A 258 -40.24 -21.42 -6.29
CA TRP A 258 -39.19 -20.65 -6.96
C TRP A 258 -37.90 -20.50 -6.15
N VAL A 259 -37.74 -21.25 -5.05
CA VAL A 259 -36.50 -21.32 -4.27
C VAL A 259 -35.95 -22.75 -4.33
N ASP A 260 -34.79 -22.92 -4.95
CA ASP A 260 -34.16 -24.23 -5.12
C ASP A 260 -33.35 -24.66 -3.89
N VAL A 261 -32.70 -23.71 -3.21
CA VAL A 261 -31.91 -23.98 -1.99
C VAL A 261 -32.28 -22.97 -0.91
N TRP A 262 -32.49 -23.47 0.31
CA TRP A 262 -32.79 -22.67 1.49
C TRP A 262 -31.59 -22.64 2.44
N VAL A 263 -31.24 -21.44 2.89
CA VAL A 263 -30.29 -21.18 3.98
C VAL A 263 -31.05 -20.39 5.04
N THR A 264 -31.32 -21.02 6.17
CA THR A 264 -32.19 -20.47 7.24
C THR A 264 -31.37 -19.64 8.24
N MET A 265 -32.06 -18.92 9.14
CA MET A 265 -31.40 -18.18 10.24
C MET A 265 -30.54 -19.05 11.16
N SER A 266 -30.82 -20.36 11.23
CA SER A 266 -30.02 -21.31 12.01
C SER A 266 -28.74 -21.78 11.30
N ASP A 267 -28.63 -21.50 10.00
CA ASP A 267 -27.44 -21.80 9.20
C ASP A 267 -26.39 -20.67 9.32
N GLU A 268 -25.11 -20.97 9.03
CA GLU A 268 -24.03 -19.98 8.98
C GLU A 268 -24.04 -19.16 7.66
N GLY A 269 -25.22 -18.72 7.22
CA GLY A 269 -25.40 -17.89 6.02
C GLY A 269 -24.66 -18.42 4.78
N PHE A 270 -23.82 -17.58 4.15
CA PHE A 270 -23.09 -17.96 2.93
C PHE A 270 -22.10 -19.11 3.14
N VAL A 271 -21.62 -19.36 4.37
CA VAL A 271 -20.75 -20.51 4.67
C VAL A 271 -21.54 -21.82 4.53
N SER A 272 -22.74 -21.89 5.14
CA SER A 272 -23.64 -23.04 4.94
C SER A 272 -24.10 -23.16 3.49
N MET A 273 -24.29 -22.05 2.78
CA MET A 273 -24.59 -22.06 1.35
C MET A 273 -23.48 -22.75 0.55
N ALA A 274 -22.22 -22.43 0.81
CA ALA A 274 -21.08 -23.03 0.13
C ALA A 274 -21.03 -24.55 0.33
N GLU A 275 -21.30 -25.05 1.54
CA GLU A 275 -21.41 -26.50 1.80
C GLU A 275 -22.55 -27.15 1.01
N LYS A 276 -23.74 -26.53 1.01
CA LYS A 276 -24.89 -27.02 0.24
C LYS A 276 -24.58 -27.06 -1.27
N LEU A 277 -23.80 -26.10 -1.75
CA LEU A 277 -23.30 -26.02 -3.14
C LEU A 277 -22.04 -26.85 -3.39
N GLY A 278 -21.60 -27.69 -2.45
CA GLY A 278 -20.56 -28.69 -2.69
C GLY A 278 -19.12 -28.24 -2.41
N VAL A 279 -18.92 -27.07 -1.80
CA VAL A 279 -17.60 -26.65 -1.30
C VAL A 279 -17.26 -27.43 -0.03
N GLN A 280 -16.07 -28.02 0.02
CA GLN A 280 -15.58 -28.68 1.24
C GLN A 280 -15.04 -27.64 2.22
N ILE A 281 -15.76 -27.44 3.33
CA ILE A 281 -15.36 -26.53 4.41
C ILE A 281 -14.73 -27.33 5.54
N LEU A 282 -13.50 -26.96 5.91
CA LEU A 282 -12.83 -27.51 7.08
C LEU A 282 -13.42 -26.87 8.35
N ARG A 283 -14.48 -27.47 8.88
CA ARG A 283 -14.93 -27.17 10.24
C ARG A 283 -13.93 -27.79 11.21
N GLN A 284 -13.32 -27.00 12.10
CA GLN A 284 -12.53 -27.56 13.19
C GLN A 284 -13.44 -28.52 13.98
N ARG A 285 -13.03 -29.79 14.11
CA ARG A 285 -13.75 -30.77 14.92
C ARG A 285 -13.81 -30.25 16.35
N GLN A 286 -14.97 -29.74 16.78
CA GLN A 286 -15.28 -29.74 18.21
C GLN A 286 -15.21 -31.20 18.66
N ARG A 287 -14.27 -31.51 19.56
CA ARG A 287 -14.23 -32.81 20.23
C ARG A 287 -15.55 -32.98 20.96
N SER A 288 -16.40 -33.86 20.45
CA SER A 288 -17.57 -34.34 21.17
C SER A 288 -17.09 -35.02 22.46
N LEU A 289 -17.30 -34.37 23.61
CA LEU A 289 -17.26 -35.05 24.89
C LEU A 289 -18.53 -35.89 25.00
N SER A 290 -18.43 -37.13 24.56
CA SER A 290 -19.37 -38.19 24.92
C SER A 290 -19.08 -38.62 26.36
N GLY A 291 -19.99 -38.29 27.29
CA GLY A 291 -20.09 -38.85 28.64
C GLY A 291 -21.57 -39.13 28.95
N PRO A 292 -21.88 -40.18 29.73
CA PRO A 292 -23.14 -40.92 29.60
C PRO A 292 -24.33 -40.21 30.23
N ALA A 293 -25.51 -40.59 29.72
CA ALA A 293 -26.82 -40.12 30.14
C ALA A 293 -27.07 -40.29 31.66
N VAL A 294 -27.51 -39.21 32.29
CA VAL A 294 -28.35 -39.24 33.50
C VAL A 294 -29.53 -38.31 33.21
N GLY A 295 -30.72 -38.88 33.12
CA GLY A 295 -31.94 -38.12 32.92
C GLY A 295 -32.38 -37.39 34.20
N MET A 296 -33.12 -36.29 34.03
CA MET A 296 -34.39 -36.04 34.71
C MET A 296 -34.95 -34.67 34.29
N VAL A 297 -36.21 -34.72 33.83
CA VAL A 297 -37.37 -33.86 34.16
C VAL A 297 -37.21 -32.33 34.02
N GLY A 298 -38.07 -31.75 33.18
CA GLY A 298 -38.06 -30.33 32.85
C GLY A 298 -38.64 -29.40 33.90
N ALA A 299 -38.44 -28.11 33.65
CA ALA A 299 -39.23 -27.03 34.19
C ALA A 299 -39.23 -25.86 33.20
N LYS A 300 -40.44 -25.41 32.83
CA LYS A 300 -40.70 -24.10 32.21
C LYS A 300 -40.34 -23.02 33.22
N ILE A 301 -39.66 -21.94 32.82
CA ILE A 301 -39.78 -20.66 33.50
C ILE A 301 -39.90 -19.54 32.47
N SER A 302 -40.88 -18.70 32.76
CA SER A 302 -41.46 -17.57 32.06
C SER A 302 -40.58 -16.31 32.07
N THR A 303 -40.84 -15.48 31.06
CA THR A 303 -40.74 -14.01 31.02
C THR A 303 -40.76 -13.32 32.38
N ILE A 304 -39.80 -12.41 32.59
CA ILE A 304 -39.92 -11.27 33.51
C ILE A 304 -39.54 -10.02 32.72
N ALA A 305 -40.50 -9.08 32.64
CA ALA A 305 -40.26 -7.68 32.37
C ALA A 305 -40.09 -6.94 33.70
N CYS A 306 -39.28 -5.88 33.74
CA CYS A 306 -39.45 -4.78 34.68
C CYS A 306 -38.72 -3.54 34.14
N GLY A 307 -39.41 -2.41 34.19
CA GLY A 307 -38.84 -1.09 33.99
C GLY A 307 -38.45 -0.41 35.31
N ASP A 308 -37.99 0.83 35.11
CA ASP A 308 -37.83 1.98 36.01
C ASP A 308 -36.62 2.08 36.97
N SER A 309 -35.75 3.03 36.60
CA SER A 309 -34.99 4.04 37.38
C SER A 309 -34.51 3.74 38.81
N ASP A 310 -33.22 3.94 39.08
CA ASP A 310 -32.71 5.09 39.88
C ASP A 310 -31.16 5.14 39.84
N TYR A 311 -30.61 6.33 40.11
CA TYR A 311 -29.22 6.76 40.03
C TYR A 311 -28.43 6.43 41.32
N GLY A 312 -27.17 6.00 41.20
CA GLY A 312 -26.14 6.28 42.23
C GLY A 312 -25.60 5.11 43.09
N SER A 313 -24.30 4.84 42.87
CA SER A 313 -23.25 4.46 43.84
C SER A 313 -23.53 3.43 44.95
N ASP A 314 -22.88 2.26 44.85
CA ASP A 314 -21.89 1.76 45.82
C ASP A 314 -21.62 0.28 45.51
N LEU A 315 -20.50 -0.02 44.84
CA LEU A 315 -19.95 -1.37 44.79
C LEU A 315 -18.85 -1.45 45.84
N ASP A 316 -19.12 -2.24 46.86
CA ASP A 316 -18.25 -2.53 47.99
C ASP A 316 -17.07 -3.43 47.59
N GLU A 317 -15.92 -3.17 48.21
CA GLU A 317 -14.61 -3.76 47.93
C GLU A 317 -14.59 -5.30 48.05
N ALA A 318 -15.53 -5.88 48.81
CA ALA A 318 -15.72 -7.32 48.94
C ALA A 318 -16.28 -7.98 47.66
N THR A 319 -17.08 -7.25 46.87
CA THR A 319 -17.62 -7.74 45.59
C THR A 319 -16.53 -7.77 44.52
N VAL A 320 -15.55 -6.88 44.59
CA VAL A 320 -14.42 -6.80 43.65
C VAL A 320 -13.41 -7.94 43.88
N ASP A 321 -13.11 -8.30 45.13
CA ASP A 321 -12.23 -9.43 45.45
C ASP A 321 -12.84 -10.80 45.10
N GLN A 322 -14.16 -10.92 45.14
CA GLN A 322 -14.85 -12.15 44.74
C GLN A 322 -14.86 -12.34 43.21
N ILE A 323 -14.79 -11.24 42.44
CA ILE A 323 -14.63 -11.25 40.98
C ILE A 323 -13.18 -11.55 40.58
N LEU A 324 -12.19 -10.98 41.30
CA LEU A 324 -10.76 -11.20 41.02
C LEU A 324 -10.27 -12.61 41.40
N SER A 325 -10.82 -13.21 42.45
CA SER A 325 -10.49 -14.59 42.85
C SER A 325 -11.06 -15.65 41.89
N GLN A 326 -12.15 -15.36 41.18
CA GLN A 326 -12.69 -16.25 40.13
C GLN A 326 -11.94 -16.17 38.79
N ALA A 327 -11.16 -15.09 38.56
CA ALA A 327 -10.34 -14.95 37.36
C ALA A 327 -9.05 -15.80 37.37
N SER A 328 -8.66 -16.38 38.51
CA SER A 328 -7.36 -17.07 38.67
C SER A 328 -7.40 -18.59 38.53
N GLN A 329 -8.53 -19.21 38.14
CA GLN A 329 -8.64 -20.68 38.03
C GLN A 329 -9.34 -21.19 36.74
N GLN A 330 -8.93 -20.69 35.57
CA GLN A 330 -9.13 -21.39 34.29
C GLN A 330 -7.80 -21.72 33.59
N PRO A 331 -7.66 -22.93 33.00
CA PRO A 331 -6.47 -23.34 32.26
C PRO A 331 -6.38 -22.65 30.89
N GLY A 332 -5.17 -22.17 30.56
CA GLY A 332 -4.89 -21.25 29.45
C GLY A 332 -5.32 -21.75 28.06
N THR A 333 -6.07 -20.88 27.37
CA THR A 333 -6.34 -20.95 25.93
C THR A 333 -5.55 -19.85 25.22
N ALA A 334 -4.87 -20.21 24.13
CA ALA A 334 -4.07 -19.28 23.33
C ALA A 334 -4.95 -18.14 22.74
N PRO A 335 -4.43 -16.91 22.62
CA PRO A 335 -5.22 -15.76 22.16
C PRO A 335 -5.72 -15.93 20.71
N PRO A 336 -6.89 -15.34 20.37
CA PRO A 336 -7.48 -15.45 19.04
C PRO A 336 -6.55 -14.81 17.99
N VAL A 337 -6.33 -15.55 16.91
CA VAL A 337 -5.60 -15.03 15.73
C VAL A 337 -6.52 -14.06 14.99
N ILE A 338 -6.30 -12.78 15.25
CA ILE A 338 -6.86 -11.67 14.48
C ILE A 338 -6.21 -11.71 13.09
N GLU A 339 -6.98 -12.00 12.03
CA GLU A 339 -6.51 -11.80 10.66
C GLU A 339 -6.36 -10.29 10.41
N LYS A 340 -5.11 -9.83 10.46
CA LYS A 340 -4.73 -8.44 10.19
C LYS A 340 -5.17 -8.05 8.78
N PRO A 341 -5.76 -6.86 8.56
CA PRO A 341 -6.10 -6.39 7.22
C PRO A 341 -4.85 -6.35 6.34
N GLU A 342 -4.91 -6.98 5.17
CA GLU A 342 -3.92 -6.79 4.11
C GLU A 342 -4.13 -5.40 3.50
N ILE A 343 -3.41 -4.43 4.05
CA ILE A 343 -3.30 -3.10 3.49
C ILE A 343 -2.09 -3.12 2.55
N LEU A 344 -2.30 -2.74 1.29
CA LEU A 344 -1.25 -2.59 0.29
C LEU A 344 -0.50 -1.28 0.55
N ASP A 345 0.82 -1.38 0.64
CA ASP A 345 1.77 -0.28 0.77
C ASP A 345 1.77 0.70 -0.42
N ASP A 346 2.67 1.69 -0.36
CA ASP A 346 3.00 2.55 -1.50
C ASP A 346 3.86 1.86 -2.59
N HIS A 347 4.61 0.79 -2.26
CA HIS A 347 5.66 0.16 -3.10
C HIS A 347 5.27 -1.19 -3.79
N GLY A 348 4.01 -1.62 -3.68
CA GLY A 348 3.46 -2.89 -4.14
C GLY A 348 3.50 -4.06 -3.14
N ASP A 349 4.08 -3.91 -1.95
CA ASP A 349 4.15 -4.82 -0.79
C ASP A 349 2.85 -4.86 0.00
N GLY A 350 2.36 -6.06 0.31
CA GLY A 350 1.28 -6.23 1.29
C GLY A 350 1.73 -5.94 2.72
N ARG A 351 2.52 -4.88 2.97
CA ARG A 351 2.86 -4.41 4.31
C ARG A 351 1.73 -3.51 4.81
N PRO A 352 1.11 -3.84 5.96
CA PRO A 352 0.14 -2.96 6.60
C PRO A 352 0.73 -1.57 6.87
N LEU A 353 0.07 -0.52 6.36
CA LEU A 353 0.54 0.88 6.38
C LEU A 353 0.70 1.49 7.79
N ALA A 354 0.15 0.87 8.83
CA ALA A 354 0.19 1.40 10.19
C ALA A 354 1.14 0.56 11.06
N ARG A 355 2.44 0.62 10.74
CA ARG A 355 3.49 -0.09 11.47
C ARG A 355 4.61 0.87 11.85
N LEU A 356 4.91 0.88 13.15
CA LEU A 356 6.05 1.55 13.72
C LEU A 356 7.25 0.60 13.73
N ALA A 357 8.39 1.05 13.23
CA ALA A 357 9.66 0.36 13.37
C ALA A 357 10.20 0.56 14.80
N ARG A 358 10.07 -0.46 15.66
CA ARG A 358 10.66 -0.47 17.01
C ARG A 358 12.04 -1.10 17.00
N ILE A 359 13.00 -0.48 17.66
CA ILE A 359 14.36 -1.00 17.84
C ILE A 359 14.30 -2.29 18.69
N ARG A 360 15.09 -3.31 18.34
CA ARG A 360 15.24 -4.52 19.18
C ARG A 360 16.14 -4.24 20.38
N ASP A 361 15.78 -4.79 21.54
CA ASP A 361 16.54 -4.59 22.79
C ASP A 361 17.97 -5.20 22.71
N ASP A 362 18.15 -6.32 22.00
CA ASP A 362 19.44 -7.02 21.82
C ASP A 362 20.28 -6.53 20.61
N LEU A 363 19.91 -5.40 20.00
CA LEU A 363 20.40 -5.01 18.66
C LEU A 363 21.92 -4.83 18.59
N THR A 364 22.56 -4.28 19.63
CA THR A 364 24.01 -4.06 19.66
C THR A 364 24.79 -5.37 19.57
N GLU A 365 24.31 -6.43 20.24
CA GLU A 365 24.95 -7.74 20.22
C GLU A 365 24.73 -8.46 18.88
N ILE A 366 23.52 -8.36 18.31
CA ILE A 366 23.18 -8.90 16.99
C ILE A 366 24.07 -8.27 15.91
N ILE A 367 24.24 -6.95 15.93
CA ILE A 367 25.09 -6.24 14.95
C ILE A 367 26.56 -6.65 15.12
N ALA A 368 27.05 -6.75 16.35
CA ALA A 368 28.40 -7.25 16.60
C ALA A 368 28.61 -8.71 16.12
N GLN A 369 27.57 -9.55 16.15
CA GLN A 369 27.61 -10.90 15.56
C GLN A 369 27.58 -10.86 14.03
N LEU A 370 26.76 -9.99 13.43
CA LEU A 370 26.68 -9.81 11.97
C LEU A 370 27.99 -9.29 11.39
N ASN A 371 28.62 -8.29 12.01
CA ASN A 371 29.88 -7.72 11.54
C ASN A 371 31.01 -8.76 11.61
N ARG A 372 31.03 -9.59 12.67
CA ARG A 372 31.95 -10.75 12.76
C ARG A 372 31.71 -11.80 11.67
N ALA A 373 30.45 -12.09 11.34
CA ALA A 373 30.10 -13.03 10.26
C ALA A 373 30.49 -12.48 8.88
N GLN A 374 30.31 -11.17 8.65
CA GLN A 374 30.64 -10.50 7.39
C GLN A 374 32.16 -10.47 7.15
N GLN A 375 32.95 -10.17 8.18
CA GLN A 375 34.41 -10.22 8.13
C GLN A 375 34.95 -11.64 7.82
N SER A 376 34.29 -12.69 8.31
CA SER A 376 34.65 -14.08 8.00
C SER A 376 34.38 -14.47 6.55
N ILE A 377 33.38 -13.87 5.89
CA ILE A 377 33.02 -14.12 4.50
C ILE A 377 33.92 -13.33 3.55
N ASP A 378 34.18 -12.05 3.83
CA ASP A 378 35.07 -11.20 3.03
C ASP A 378 36.52 -11.76 3.02
N GLY A 379 36.96 -12.37 4.14
CA GLY A 379 38.24 -13.10 4.20
C GLY A 379 38.32 -14.35 3.30
N SER A 380 37.18 -14.97 2.98
CA SER A 380 37.11 -16.15 2.10
C SER A 380 37.00 -15.76 0.61
N GLN A 381 36.38 -14.61 0.31
CA GLN A 381 36.26 -14.07 -1.06
C GLN A 381 37.56 -13.45 -1.59
N ARG A 382 38.41 -12.88 -0.72
CA ARG A 382 39.76 -12.38 -1.07
C ARG A 382 40.67 -13.42 -1.73
N ARG A 383 40.36 -14.73 -1.63
CA ARG A 383 41.14 -15.80 -2.27
C ARG A 383 40.74 -16.09 -3.72
N VAL A 384 39.61 -15.55 -4.20
CA VAL A 384 39.02 -15.90 -5.51
C VAL A 384 39.18 -14.78 -6.56
N GLU A 385 39.40 -13.52 -6.18
CA GLU A 385 39.44 -12.36 -7.11
C GLU A 385 40.78 -12.12 -7.82
N ARG A 386 41.53 -13.16 -8.16
CA ARG A 386 42.76 -13.05 -8.95
C ARG A 386 42.69 -13.84 -10.25
N GLU A 387 41.74 -13.52 -11.12
CA GLU A 387 41.79 -13.95 -12.52
C GLU A 387 41.59 -12.76 -13.48
N THR A 388 42.51 -12.68 -14.44
CA THR A 388 42.67 -11.64 -15.46
C THR A 388 41.53 -11.66 -16.49
N PRO A 389 41.17 -10.52 -17.11
CA PRO A 389 40.08 -10.47 -18.06
C PRO A 389 40.48 -11.15 -19.38
N VAL A 390 39.91 -12.33 -19.64
CA VAL A 390 39.94 -12.96 -20.96
C VAL A 390 38.99 -12.18 -21.87
N ALA A 391 39.56 -11.53 -22.88
CA ALA A 391 38.81 -10.85 -23.92
C ALA A 391 37.98 -11.87 -24.71
N ILE A 392 36.65 -11.76 -24.65
CA ILE A 392 35.74 -12.50 -25.52
C ILE A 392 35.25 -11.53 -26.59
N ASN A 393 35.55 -11.88 -27.85
CA ASN A 393 35.20 -11.14 -29.04
C ASN A 393 33.68 -11.24 -29.26
N TYR A 394 32.98 -10.11 -29.27
CA TYR A 394 31.55 -10.03 -29.54
C TYR A 394 31.33 -9.88 -31.04
N ASP A 395 30.80 -10.91 -31.71
CA ASP A 395 30.06 -10.70 -32.97
C ASP A 395 29.22 -11.89 -33.48
N GLU A 396 29.37 -13.11 -32.96
CA GLU A 396 28.66 -14.27 -33.54
C GLU A 396 27.36 -14.67 -32.83
N ALA A 397 27.20 -14.42 -31.52
CA ALA A 397 26.07 -14.93 -30.73
C ALA A 397 24.73 -14.19 -30.96
N ASN A 398 24.74 -13.04 -31.64
CA ASN A 398 23.55 -12.21 -31.88
C ASN A 398 22.82 -12.51 -33.20
N LYS A 399 23.35 -13.38 -34.06
CA LYS A 399 22.72 -13.73 -35.35
C LYS A 399 21.44 -14.58 -35.21
N GLY A 400 21.22 -15.24 -34.07
CA GLY A 400 20.08 -16.13 -33.85
C GLY A 400 18.82 -15.49 -33.25
N ALA A 401 18.85 -14.21 -32.85
CA ALA A 401 17.73 -13.58 -32.14
C ALA A 401 16.53 -13.20 -33.03
N PHE A 402 16.69 -13.26 -34.36
CA PHE A 402 15.71 -12.76 -35.34
C PHE A 402 15.21 -13.83 -36.34
N SER A 403 15.54 -15.11 -36.14
CA SER A 403 15.04 -16.20 -36.99
C SER A 403 13.98 -17.05 -36.26
N PRO A 404 12.85 -17.41 -36.90
CA PRO A 404 11.93 -18.40 -36.35
C PRO A 404 12.64 -19.76 -36.35
N ASN A 405 12.69 -20.41 -35.19
CA ASN A 405 13.42 -21.66 -35.01
C ASN A 405 12.56 -22.83 -35.50
N ARG A 406 12.59 -23.11 -36.82
CA ARG A 406 11.73 -24.08 -37.52
C ARG A 406 12.02 -25.56 -37.20
N ALA A 407 12.78 -25.86 -36.15
CA ALA A 407 13.24 -27.21 -35.80
C ALA A 407 12.86 -27.67 -34.38
N ALA A 408 12.15 -26.85 -33.61
CA ALA A 408 11.60 -27.23 -32.29
C ALA A 408 10.07 -27.38 -32.28
N ASP A 409 9.43 -27.16 -33.43
CA ASP A 409 7.96 -27.12 -33.54
C ASP A 409 7.31 -28.51 -33.66
N GLU A 410 8.07 -29.57 -34.00
CA GLU A 410 7.50 -30.92 -34.16
C GLU A 410 7.40 -31.74 -32.86
N GLU A 411 8.27 -31.49 -31.86
CA GLU A 411 8.15 -32.17 -30.54
C GLU A 411 7.31 -31.39 -29.52
N THR A 412 7.07 -30.09 -29.75
CA THR A 412 6.29 -29.25 -28.82
C THR A 412 4.78 -29.29 -29.14
N GLN A 413 4.39 -29.78 -30.32
CA GLN A 413 3.00 -29.88 -30.76
C GLN A 413 2.16 -30.98 -30.07
N GLN A 414 2.76 -31.83 -29.22
CA GLN A 414 2.01 -32.80 -28.40
C GLN A 414 1.82 -32.38 -26.92
N LYS A 415 2.34 -31.21 -26.51
CA LYS A 415 2.16 -30.66 -25.15
C LYS A 415 1.46 -29.30 -25.10
N ALA A 416 1.08 -28.74 -26.25
CA ALA A 416 0.48 -27.41 -26.37
C ALA A 416 -1.06 -27.38 -26.39
N ASP A 417 -1.74 -28.52 -26.21
CA ASP A 417 -3.21 -28.59 -26.21
C ASP A 417 -3.85 -28.33 -24.83
N THR A 418 -3.13 -27.71 -23.88
CA THR A 418 -3.65 -27.50 -22.51
C THR A 418 -3.36 -26.14 -21.85
N GLU A 419 -2.89 -25.13 -22.59
CA GLU A 419 -2.84 -23.75 -22.10
C GLU A 419 -3.59 -22.80 -23.04
N PRO A 420 -4.43 -21.87 -22.52
CA PRO A 420 -5.12 -20.90 -23.37
C PRO A 420 -4.10 -19.94 -23.98
N ALA A 421 -4.24 -19.72 -25.29
CA ALA A 421 -3.40 -18.81 -26.08
C ALA A 421 -3.29 -17.42 -25.43
N ALA A 422 -2.07 -16.86 -25.44
CA ALA A 422 -1.81 -15.51 -24.97
C ALA A 422 -2.74 -14.51 -25.67
N GLU A 423 -3.55 -13.78 -24.88
CA GLU A 423 -4.45 -12.76 -25.40
C GLU A 423 -3.67 -11.71 -26.20
N PRO A 424 -4.15 -11.33 -27.40
CA PRO A 424 -3.50 -10.32 -28.22
C PRO A 424 -3.43 -9.00 -27.45
N ILE A 425 -2.27 -8.34 -27.50
CA ILE A 425 -2.07 -7.02 -26.91
C ILE A 425 -3.17 -6.09 -27.46
N PRO A 426 -3.96 -5.41 -26.61
CA PRO A 426 -4.99 -4.49 -27.09
C PRO A 426 -4.31 -3.46 -28.00
N ARG A 427 -4.78 -3.37 -29.26
CA ARG A 427 -4.35 -2.31 -30.18
C ARG A 427 -4.55 -0.99 -29.46
N ILE A 428 -3.45 -0.28 -29.21
CA ILE A 428 -3.48 1.04 -28.57
C ILE A 428 -4.26 1.94 -29.53
N GLU A 429 -5.54 2.15 -29.27
CA GLU A 429 -6.30 3.16 -29.97
C GLU A 429 -5.59 4.49 -29.74
N LYS A 430 -5.24 5.19 -30.83
CA LYS A 430 -4.68 6.55 -30.82
C LYS A 430 -5.75 7.56 -30.35
N LYS A 431 -6.26 7.37 -29.14
CA LYS A 431 -7.08 8.33 -28.39
C LYS A 431 -6.36 8.59 -27.07
N ALA A 432 -5.33 9.42 -27.10
CA ALA A 432 -4.74 9.92 -25.87
C ALA A 432 -4.22 11.34 -26.11
N THR A 433 -4.98 12.32 -25.66
CA THR A 433 -4.53 13.71 -25.47
C THR A 433 -3.77 13.90 -24.15
N LEU A 434 -3.66 12.86 -23.31
CA LEU A 434 -3.05 12.90 -21.98
C LEU A 434 -1.64 12.28 -21.97
N THR A 435 -0.72 12.92 -21.24
CA THR A 435 0.68 12.47 -21.08
C THR A 435 0.78 11.22 -20.18
N PRO A 436 1.86 10.41 -20.24
CA PRO A 436 2.02 9.25 -19.36
C PRO A 436 1.90 9.58 -17.87
N ILE A 437 2.45 10.71 -17.44
CA ILE A 437 2.35 11.18 -16.05
C ILE A 437 0.89 11.50 -15.67
N GLN A 438 0.15 12.20 -16.54
CA GLN A 438 -1.28 12.46 -16.35
C GLN A 438 -2.10 11.18 -16.27
N ARG A 439 -1.75 10.21 -17.11
CA ARG A 439 -2.47 8.95 -17.20
C ARG A 439 -2.24 8.06 -15.98
N PHE A 440 -1.02 8.02 -15.42
CA PHE A 440 -0.65 6.99 -14.44
C PHE A 440 -0.28 7.52 -13.06
N ARG A 441 0.08 8.79 -12.92
CA ARG A 441 0.70 9.35 -11.71
C ARG A 441 0.16 10.71 -11.25
N THR A 442 -0.91 11.24 -11.86
CA THR A 442 -1.63 12.41 -11.33
C THR A 442 -2.63 12.04 -10.23
N GLN A 443 -2.83 12.93 -9.27
CA GLN A 443 -3.79 12.77 -8.16
C GLN A 443 -5.18 12.37 -8.71
N PRO A 444 -5.88 11.39 -8.10
CA PRO A 444 -5.62 10.73 -6.81
C PRO A 444 -4.63 9.56 -6.83
N LYS A 445 -3.94 9.30 -7.95
CA LYS A 445 -2.96 8.20 -8.06
C LYS A 445 -1.69 8.51 -7.28
N LYS A 446 -0.87 7.47 -7.05
CA LYS A 446 0.42 7.58 -6.35
C LYS A 446 1.39 8.52 -7.09
N PRO A 447 2.25 9.24 -6.36
CA PRO A 447 3.35 9.99 -6.96
C PRO A 447 4.34 9.06 -7.67
N LEU A 448 5.32 9.63 -8.36
CA LEU A 448 6.39 8.84 -8.96
C LEU A 448 7.20 8.15 -7.86
N SER A 449 7.56 6.90 -8.08
CA SER A 449 8.53 6.20 -7.24
C SER A 449 9.90 6.17 -7.92
N VAL A 450 10.97 5.97 -7.16
CA VAL A 450 12.30 5.69 -7.74
C VAL A 450 12.22 4.51 -8.71
N THR A 451 11.44 3.48 -8.38
CA THR A 451 11.20 2.33 -9.26
C THR A 451 10.58 2.75 -10.60
N ASP A 452 9.71 3.76 -10.64
CA ASP A 452 9.09 4.25 -11.88
C ASP A 452 10.08 4.96 -12.80
N LEU A 453 11.08 5.66 -12.22
CA LEU A 453 12.14 6.31 -12.98
C LEU A 453 13.21 5.34 -13.45
N ILE A 454 13.42 4.22 -12.75
CA ILE A 454 14.51 3.27 -13.03
C ILE A 454 14.07 2.07 -13.85
N SER A 455 12.83 1.59 -13.70
CA SER A 455 12.33 0.42 -14.45
C SER A 455 12.47 0.55 -15.98
N PRO A 456 12.28 1.75 -16.60
CA PRO A 456 12.52 1.94 -18.02
C PRO A 456 13.95 1.63 -18.48
N ALA A 457 14.96 1.77 -17.61
CA ALA A 457 16.36 1.47 -17.95
C ALA A 457 16.60 0.01 -18.37
N TRP A 458 15.71 -0.92 -18.00
CA TRP A 458 15.77 -2.29 -18.53
C TRP A 458 15.23 -2.36 -19.97
N CYS A 459 14.01 -1.85 -20.18
CA CYS A 459 13.34 -1.70 -21.47
C CYS A 459 12.11 -0.79 -21.33
N GLU A 460 12.13 0.39 -21.93
CA GLU A 460 11.03 1.36 -21.80
C GLU A 460 9.73 0.84 -22.39
N LEU A 461 9.79 0.18 -23.55
CA LEU A 461 8.59 -0.41 -24.19
C LEU A 461 7.95 -1.48 -23.32
N GLN A 462 8.74 -2.34 -22.68
CA GLN A 462 8.22 -3.34 -21.75
C GLN A 462 7.48 -2.65 -20.60
N TYR A 463 8.11 -1.63 -20.01
CA TYR A 463 7.53 -0.90 -18.90
C TYR A 463 6.25 -0.16 -19.31
N TRP A 464 6.22 0.47 -20.49
CA TRP A 464 5.02 1.08 -21.08
C TRP A 464 3.89 0.07 -21.32
N TYR A 465 4.19 -1.10 -21.88
CA TYR A 465 3.19 -2.16 -22.07
C TYR A 465 2.65 -2.65 -20.72
N SER A 466 3.50 -2.79 -19.71
CA SER A 466 3.04 -3.12 -18.35
C SER A 466 2.10 -2.05 -17.79
N LEU A 467 2.43 -0.76 -17.92
CA LEU A 467 1.58 0.34 -17.44
C LEU A 467 0.25 0.42 -18.19
N THR A 468 0.28 0.32 -19.52
CA THR A 468 -0.94 0.41 -20.35
C THR A 468 -1.87 -0.78 -20.17
N LYS A 469 -1.32 -2.00 -20.03
CA LYS A 469 -2.11 -3.23 -19.87
C LYS A 469 -2.66 -3.40 -18.46
N TYR A 470 -1.87 -3.08 -17.44
CA TYR A 470 -2.21 -3.40 -16.04
C TYR A 470 -2.40 -2.17 -15.14
N GLY A 471 -2.14 -0.96 -15.63
CA GLY A 471 -2.12 0.28 -14.82
C GLY A 471 -0.92 0.43 -13.89
N LYS A 472 -0.22 -0.67 -13.57
CA LYS A 472 0.97 -0.77 -12.72
C LYS A 472 1.83 -1.96 -13.14
N VAL A 473 3.11 -1.97 -12.74
CA VAL A 473 3.97 -3.15 -12.96
C VAL A 473 3.48 -4.31 -12.09
N LYS A 474 3.18 -5.45 -12.72
CA LYS A 474 2.76 -6.67 -12.03
C LYS A 474 3.95 -7.30 -11.31
N ARG A 475 3.78 -7.67 -10.04
CA ARG A 475 4.84 -8.37 -9.29
C ARG A 475 5.04 -9.79 -9.80
N THR A 476 6.26 -10.09 -10.22
CA THR A 476 6.66 -11.45 -10.61
C THR A 476 6.90 -12.33 -9.38
N ALA A 477 6.93 -13.65 -9.57
CA ALA A 477 7.28 -14.59 -8.49
C ALA A 477 8.68 -14.29 -7.90
N ALA A 478 9.62 -13.86 -8.74
CA ALA A 478 10.95 -13.44 -8.32
C ALA A 478 10.90 -12.18 -7.43
N MET A 479 10.08 -11.18 -7.78
CA MET A 479 9.90 -9.99 -6.95
C MET A 479 9.29 -10.33 -5.58
N LYS A 480 8.28 -11.22 -5.53
CA LYS A 480 7.68 -11.67 -4.26
C LYS A 480 8.68 -12.42 -3.37
N GLN A 481 9.57 -13.21 -3.97
CA GLN A 481 10.66 -13.87 -3.23
C GLN A 481 11.68 -12.85 -2.72
N GLY A 482 12.05 -11.88 -3.57
CA GLY A 482 12.91 -10.76 -3.20
C GLY A 482 12.42 -10.05 -1.94
N SER A 483 11.16 -9.64 -1.92
CA SER A 483 10.57 -8.95 -0.76
C SER A 483 10.60 -9.75 0.54
N LYS A 484 10.57 -11.09 0.48
CA LYS A 484 10.74 -11.92 1.68
C LYS A 484 12.15 -11.83 2.24
N VAL A 485 13.17 -11.68 1.38
CA VAL A 485 14.56 -11.49 1.80
C VAL A 485 14.74 -10.10 2.43
N HIS A 486 14.21 -9.05 1.81
CA HIS A 486 14.25 -7.69 2.39
C HIS A 486 13.55 -7.65 3.75
N LYS A 487 12.35 -8.23 3.85
CA LYS A 487 11.63 -8.32 5.13
C LYS A 487 12.44 -9.02 6.22
N LYS A 488 13.11 -10.14 5.90
CA LYS A 488 13.98 -10.83 6.86
C LYS A 488 15.17 -9.98 7.30
N LEU A 489 15.71 -9.13 6.41
CA LEU A 489 16.81 -8.23 6.73
C LEU A 489 16.33 -7.04 7.56
N GLU A 490 15.20 -6.44 7.21
CA GLU A 490 14.52 -5.40 7.98
C GLU A 490 14.27 -5.87 9.42
N GLU A 491 13.70 -7.08 9.55
CA GLU A 491 13.41 -7.68 10.85
C GLU A 491 14.66 -7.82 11.73
N GLN A 492 15.88 -7.85 11.19
CA GLN A 492 17.12 -7.90 12.00
C GLN A 492 17.34 -6.62 12.81
N VAL A 493 16.88 -5.48 12.30
CA VAL A 493 17.09 -4.16 12.91
C VAL A 493 15.81 -3.68 13.59
N HIS A 494 14.68 -3.83 12.92
CA HIS A 494 13.39 -3.28 13.33
C HIS A 494 12.38 -4.39 13.65
N LYS A 495 11.55 -4.17 14.67
CA LYS A 495 10.38 -4.97 14.99
C LYS A 495 9.14 -4.17 14.63
N GLU A 496 8.32 -4.71 13.73
CA GLU A 496 7.07 -4.06 13.33
C GLU A 496 6.02 -4.11 14.46
N VAL A 497 5.54 -2.95 14.89
CA VAL A 497 4.48 -2.81 15.89
C VAL A 497 3.26 -2.15 15.24
N PRO A 498 2.04 -2.73 15.36
CA PRO A 498 0.83 -2.10 14.81
C PRO A 498 0.49 -0.83 15.59
N VAL A 499 0.11 0.23 14.88
CA VAL A 499 -0.35 1.50 15.47
C VAL A 499 -1.75 1.81 14.95
N ASP A 500 -2.63 2.29 15.82
CA ASP A 500 -3.98 2.70 15.40
C ASP A 500 -3.94 4.12 14.79
N VAL A 501 -4.57 4.26 13.63
CA VAL A 501 -4.51 5.46 12.78
C VAL A 501 -5.93 5.82 12.36
N GLN A 502 -6.36 7.05 12.61
CA GLN A 502 -7.73 7.51 12.28
C GLN A 502 -7.75 8.43 11.06
N THR A 503 -6.77 9.32 10.94
CA THR A 503 -6.72 10.34 9.88
C THR A 503 -5.70 9.97 8.77
N LYS A 504 -5.68 10.72 7.66
CA LYS A 504 -4.64 10.55 6.62
C LYS A 504 -3.31 11.13 7.11
N GLU A 505 -3.40 12.14 7.95
CA GLU A 505 -2.31 12.86 8.60
C GLU A 505 -1.59 11.95 9.58
N ASP A 506 -2.32 11.22 10.44
CA ASP A 506 -1.77 10.19 11.34
C ASP A 506 -0.95 9.14 10.55
N ARG A 507 -1.48 8.71 9.39
CA ARG A 507 -0.78 7.74 8.53
C ARG A 507 0.50 8.31 7.94
N PHE A 508 0.47 9.58 7.54
CA PHE A 508 1.64 10.25 7.00
C PHE A 508 2.67 10.51 8.11
N ALA A 509 2.21 10.85 9.31
CA ALA A 509 3.05 11.05 10.50
C ALA A 509 3.86 9.81 10.84
N LEU A 510 3.27 8.61 10.74
CA LEU A 510 4.00 7.35 10.91
C LEU A 510 5.20 7.19 9.96
N ARG A 511 5.08 7.66 8.72
CA ARG A 511 6.19 7.59 7.75
C ARG A 511 7.34 8.49 8.17
N ILE A 512 7.02 9.73 8.56
CA ILE A 512 8.01 10.68 9.09
C ILE A 512 8.67 10.12 10.37
N TRP A 513 7.86 9.54 11.26
CA TRP A 513 8.36 8.96 12.50
C TRP A 513 9.27 7.75 12.26
N ASN A 514 8.94 6.87 11.31
CA ASN A 514 9.81 5.75 10.95
C ASN A 514 11.18 6.22 10.44
N ILE A 515 11.26 7.36 9.75
CA ILE A 515 12.53 7.98 9.35
C ILE A 515 13.29 8.49 10.58
N ILE A 516 12.62 9.21 11.49
CA ILE A 516 13.21 9.68 12.76
C ILE A 516 13.81 8.52 13.54
N GLN A 517 13.06 7.43 13.72
CA GLN A 517 13.54 6.24 14.40
C GLN A 517 14.68 5.56 13.65
N GLY A 518 14.60 5.48 12.32
CA GLY A 518 15.70 4.96 11.50
C GLY A 518 17.00 5.75 11.65
N LEU A 519 16.93 7.08 11.76
CA LEU A 519 18.07 7.97 11.99
C LEU A 519 18.64 7.84 13.40
N ARG A 520 17.78 7.70 14.42
CA ARG A 520 18.18 7.43 15.82
C ARG A 520 18.91 6.09 15.93
N THR A 521 18.37 5.05 15.30
CA THR A 521 19.01 3.73 15.22
C THR A 521 20.38 3.82 14.55
N LEU A 522 20.48 4.52 13.41
CA LEU A 522 21.75 4.71 12.71
C LEU A 522 22.84 5.34 13.60
N ARG A 523 22.51 6.35 14.43
CA ARG A 523 23.47 6.96 15.35
C ARG A 523 23.96 6.00 16.43
N ARG A 524 23.05 5.21 17.01
CA ARG A 524 23.36 4.30 18.12
C ARG A 524 24.12 3.07 17.66
N THR A 525 23.73 2.48 16.54
CA THR A 525 24.22 1.16 16.12
C THR A 525 25.14 1.18 14.91
N GLY A 526 25.20 2.29 14.19
CA GLY A 526 25.95 2.42 12.94
C GLY A 526 25.26 1.81 11.72
N MET A 527 24.03 1.27 11.85
CA MET A 527 23.29 0.73 10.71
C MET A 527 21.77 0.89 10.86
N THR A 528 21.10 1.22 9.76
CA THR A 528 19.63 1.20 9.65
C THR A 528 19.19 0.58 8.33
N ARG A 529 17.95 0.10 8.26
CA ARG A 529 17.36 -0.57 7.09
C ARG A 529 15.97 -0.03 6.77
N GLU A 530 15.58 -0.18 5.50
CA GLU A 530 14.27 0.22 4.94
C GLU A 530 13.91 1.68 5.25
N LEU A 531 14.87 2.60 5.03
CA LEU A 531 14.68 4.02 5.31
C LEU A 531 14.00 4.70 4.12
N GLU A 532 12.83 5.30 4.35
CA GLU A 532 12.12 6.06 3.32
C GLU A 532 12.82 7.40 3.03
N VAL A 533 12.84 7.79 1.74
CA VAL A 533 13.39 9.06 1.26
C VAL A 533 12.41 9.74 0.30
N TRP A 534 12.33 11.06 0.40
CA TRP A 534 11.51 11.92 -0.45
C TRP A 534 12.34 12.99 -1.15
N GLY A 535 11.89 13.41 -2.32
CA GLY A 535 12.40 14.59 -2.99
C GLY A 535 11.51 15.04 -4.13
N VAL A 536 11.91 16.13 -4.78
CA VAL A 536 11.21 16.71 -5.91
C VAL A 536 12.13 16.68 -7.13
N VAL A 537 11.65 16.06 -8.21
CA VAL A 537 12.40 15.88 -9.45
C VAL A 537 11.58 16.49 -10.58
N HIS A 538 12.09 17.54 -11.24
CA HIS A 538 11.39 18.25 -12.31
C HIS A 538 9.95 18.70 -11.93
N GLY A 539 9.75 19.11 -10.67
CA GLY A 539 8.45 19.57 -10.14
C GLY A 539 7.54 18.44 -9.62
N GLU A 540 7.91 17.18 -9.83
CA GLU A 540 7.13 16.02 -9.41
C GLU A 540 7.71 15.42 -8.13
N VAL A 541 6.83 15.02 -7.21
CA VAL A 541 7.24 14.33 -5.98
C VAL A 541 7.69 12.91 -6.31
N VAL A 542 8.86 12.53 -5.80
CA VAL A 542 9.44 11.20 -5.94
C VAL A 542 9.72 10.61 -4.55
N ASN A 543 9.29 9.36 -4.34
CA ASN A 543 9.60 8.61 -3.12
C ASN A 543 10.39 7.32 -3.38
N GLY A 544 11.17 6.87 -2.40
CA GLY A 544 11.97 5.65 -2.47
C GLY A 544 12.25 5.05 -1.09
N ILE A 545 12.70 3.80 -1.06
CA ILE A 545 13.13 3.12 0.16
C ILE A 545 14.58 2.67 -0.03
N VAL A 546 15.46 3.12 0.86
CA VAL A 546 16.85 2.70 0.92
C VAL A 546 16.95 1.44 1.77
N ASP A 547 17.41 0.33 1.20
CA ASP A 547 17.44 -0.97 1.88
C ASP A 547 18.34 -0.95 3.12
N GLN A 548 19.51 -0.31 3.04
CA GLN A 548 20.47 -0.23 4.13
C GLN A 548 21.35 1.01 4.03
N ILE A 549 21.56 1.65 5.18
CA ILE A 549 22.57 2.70 5.41
C ILE A 549 23.46 2.25 6.56
N THR A 550 24.78 2.35 6.39
CA THR A 550 25.77 1.89 7.37
C THR A 550 26.93 2.88 7.51
N THR A 551 27.53 2.96 8.69
CA THR A 551 28.79 3.70 8.94
C THR A 551 30.03 2.84 8.67
N GLU A 552 29.87 1.51 8.58
CA GLU A 552 30.96 0.59 8.25
C GLU A 552 31.15 0.52 6.73
N CYS A 553 32.38 0.70 6.26
CA CYS A 553 32.69 0.63 4.83
C CYS A 553 32.44 -0.78 4.29
N PRO A 554 31.56 -0.95 3.28
CA PRO A 554 31.27 -2.28 2.73
C PRO A 554 32.41 -2.90 1.91
N GLY A 555 33.43 -2.12 1.55
CA GLY A 555 34.57 -2.54 0.73
C GLY A 555 35.72 -1.54 0.76
N ASP A 556 36.61 -1.70 1.75
CA ASP A 556 37.77 -0.82 1.98
C ASP A 556 38.66 -0.66 0.74
N ASP A 557 38.89 -1.75 0.00
CA ASP A 557 39.75 -1.77 -1.18
C ASP A 557 39.13 -0.94 -2.33
N ALA A 558 37.81 -1.03 -2.53
CA ALA A 558 37.10 -0.27 -3.56
C ALA A 558 36.98 1.22 -3.22
N GLU A 559 36.85 1.56 -1.95
CA GLU A 559 36.90 2.95 -1.49
C GLU A 559 38.28 3.56 -1.71
N ALA A 560 39.34 2.83 -1.38
CA ALA A 560 40.71 3.28 -1.60
C ALA A 560 41.01 3.52 -3.08
N ASP A 561 40.53 2.65 -3.98
CA ASP A 561 40.67 2.81 -5.43
C ASP A 561 39.89 4.03 -5.96
N MET A 562 38.69 4.28 -5.44
CA MET A 562 37.88 5.46 -5.79
C MET A 562 38.58 6.75 -5.38
N LEU A 563 39.02 6.84 -4.12
CA LEU A 563 39.71 8.03 -3.58
C LEU A 563 41.02 8.31 -4.34
N GLN A 564 41.78 7.27 -4.70
CA GLN A 564 42.98 7.42 -5.55
C GLN A 564 42.64 7.98 -6.94
N THR A 565 41.53 7.54 -7.54
CA THR A 565 41.08 8.02 -8.85
C THR A 565 40.68 9.49 -8.78
N ASP A 566 39.99 9.91 -7.71
CA ASP A 566 39.57 11.30 -7.47
C ASP A 566 40.77 12.23 -7.20
N GLU A 567 41.77 11.78 -6.45
CA GLU A 567 43.03 12.50 -6.24
C GLU A 567 43.79 12.69 -7.56
N GLN A 568 43.86 11.64 -8.38
CA GLN A 568 44.50 11.70 -9.70
C GLN A 568 43.74 12.64 -10.65
N ALA A 569 42.41 12.58 -10.70
CA ALA A 569 41.57 13.48 -11.50
C ALA A 569 41.73 14.95 -11.07
N SER A 570 41.77 15.21 -9.76
CA SER A 570 42.00 16.55 -9.19
C SER A 570 43.39 17.10 -9.51
N SER A 571 44.42 16.25 -9.51
CA SER A 571 45.79 16.64 -9.87
C SER A 571 45.98 16.95 -11.36
N ILE A 572 45.17 16.34 -12.24
CA ILE A 572 45.19 16.57 -13.70
C ILE A 572 44.41 17.85 -14.04
N ALA A 573 43.29 18.13 -13.36
CA ALA A 573 42.52 19.36 -13.52
C ALA A 573 43.33 20.62 -13.12
N GLY A 574 44.20 20.51 -12.10
CA GLY A 574 45.11 21.58 -11.67
C GLY A 574 46.18 22.00 -12.68
N LYS A 575 46.44 21.22 -13.74
CA LYS A 575 47.47 21.54 -14.77
C LYS A 575 46.95 22.32 -15.98
N LYS A 576 45.63 22.53 -16.12
CA LYS A 576 45.04 23.22 -17.29
C LYS A 576 44.53 24.65 -17.04
N GLY A 577 44.70 25.19 -15.84
CA GLY A 577 44.27 26.55 -15.50
C GLY A 577 45.40 27.45 -14.99
N SER A 578 45.65 28.54 -15.72
CA SER A 578 46.39 29.74 -15.31
C SER A 578 47.92 29.78 -15.51
N LYS A 579 48.30 30.36 -16.66
CA LYS A 579 49.52 31.15 -16.81
C LYS A 579 49.39 32.41 -15.94
N GLY A 580 50.37 32.62 -15.05
CA GLY A 580 50.75 33.94 -14.54
C GLY A 580 50.38 34.23 -13.08
N LYS A 581 51.31 33.92 -12.16
CA LYS A 581 51.80 34.87 -11.13
C LYS A 581 53.01 34.26 -10.40
N THR A 582 54.13 34.99 -10.51
CA THR A 582 55.32 35.06 -9.64
C THR A 582 55.54 33.97 -8.59
N ALA A 583 56.63 33.21 -8.78
CA ALA A 583 57.20 32.32 -7.79
C ALA A 583 57.56 33.08 -6.49
N LEU A 584 57.03 32.61 -5.36
CA LEU A 584 57.56 32.96 -4.03
C LEU A 584 58.85 32.19 -3.79
N ALA A 585 59.81 32.84 -3.12
CA ALA A 585 61.15 32.30 -2.89
C ALA A 585 61.15 31.05 -1.99
N HIS A 586 62.18 30.22 -2.15
CA HIS A 586 62.36 28.87 -1.61
C HIS A 586 62.23 28.70 -0.07
N ASP A 587 62.06 29.78 0.70
CA ASP A 587 62.03 29.74 2.17
C ASP A 587 60.70 30.20 2.82
N GLN A 588 59.61 30.29 2.05
CA GLN A 588 58.30 30.65 2.62
C GLN A 588 57.30 29.47 2.56
N ARG A 589 57.08 28.82 3.71
CA ARG A 589 56.07 27.76 3.88
C ARG A 589 54.66 28.35 3.98
N THR A 590 53.68 27.68 3.39
CA THR A 590 52.26 28.05 3.50
C THR A 590 51.71 27.78 4.91
N LEU A 591 50.70 28.56 5.33
CA LEU A 591 50.06 28.43 6.65
C LEU A 591 49.57 26.99 6.93
N THR A 592 49.19 26.28 5.87
CA THR A 592 48.79 24.87 5.86
C THR A 592 49.93 23.91 6.25
N ASP A 593 51.17 24.17 5.82
CA ASP A 593 52.35 23.35 6.15
C ASP A 593 52.81 23.58 7.60
N TYR A 594 52.51 24.75 8.17
CA TYR A 594 52.80 25.04 9.58
C TYR A 594 51.86 24.26 10.52
N MET A 595 50.62 24.03 10.10
CA MET A 595 49.61 23.34 10.93
C MET A 595 49.69 21.80 10.86
N THR A 596 50.41 21.22 9.90
CA THR A 596 50.50 19.77 9.70
C THR A 596 51.87 19.16 9.97
N SER A 597 52.85 19.93 10.46
CA SER A 597 54.16 19.39 10.83
C SER A 597 54.11 18.59 12.15
N PRO A 598 54.58 17.33 12.22
CA PRO A 598 54.45 16.48 13.42
C PRO A 598 55.38 16.83 14.60
N GLN A 599 56.17 17.90 14.52
CA GLN A 599 57.27 18.16 15.48
C GLN A 599 57.02 19.24 16.53
N THR A 600 55.84 19.88 16.59
CA THR A 600 55.60 21.01 17.53
C THR A 600 54.56 20.78 18.63
N SER A 601 53.96 19.59 18.74
CA SER A 601 52.86 19.35 19.71
C SER A 601 53.24 18.58 20.98
N ALA A 602 54.53 18.31 21.25
CA ALA A 602 54.92 17.39 22.33
C ALA A 602 55.66 17.97 23.55
N THR A 603 55.88 19.29 23.72
CA THR A 603 56.80 19.74 24.81
C THR A 603 56.51 21.05 25.57
N VAL A 604 55.33 21.69 25.50
CA VAL A 604 55.16 23.02 26.17
C VAL A 604 54.00 23.18 27.16
N LEU A 605 53.18 22.17 27.46
CA LEU A 605 52.01 22.36 28.36
C LEU A 605 51.85 21.30 29.45
N GLU A 606 52.96 20.82 30.03
CA GLU A 606 52.93 19.82 31.12
C GLU A 606 53.37 20.35 32.50
N GLN A 607 53.45 21.68 32.68
CA GLN A 607 53.73 22.27 33.98
C GLN A 607 52.85 23.48 34.26
N GLN A 608 51.64 23.22 34.79
CA GLN A 608 51.08 23.92 35.96
C GLN A 608 49.64 23.44 36.18
N ALA A 609 49.46 22.71 37.28
CA ALA A 609 48.16 22.34 37.80
C ALA A 609 47.37 23.59 38.28
N GLY A 610 46.06 23.58 38.07
CA GLY A 610 45.12 24.38 38.87
C GLY A 610 43.97 25.00 38.10
N ASN A 611 42.87 24.26 37.96
CA ASN A 611 41.51 24.70 37.67
C ASN A 611 41.19 25.44 36.35
N SER A 612 40.08 24.97 35.75
CA SER A 612 39.23 25.56 34.69
C SER A 612 39.51 25.13 33.24
N TYR A 613 38.41 24.72 32.58
CA TYR A 613 38.19 24.43 31.15
C TYR A 613 38.44 23.00 30.64
N GLY A 614 37.35 22.21 30.60
CA GLY A 614 37.22 20.99 29.81
C GLY A 614 36.91 21.28 28.34
N PHE A 615 37.92 21.67 27.56
CA PHE A 615 37.77 21.96 26.12
C PHE A 615 38.70 21.12 25.22
N LEU A 616 39.32 20.04 25.71
CA LEU A 616 40.36 19.31 24.94
C LEU A 616 40.23 17.78 24.99
N GLY A 617 39.01 17.25 24.96
CA GLY A 617 38.74 15.81 25.00
C GLY A 617 38.45 15.12 23.65
N THR A 618 38.30 15.83 22.54
CA THR A 618 37.58 15.30 21.35
C THR A 618 38.35 15.35 20.02
N LEU A 619 39.68 15.15 20.05
CA LEU A 619 40.52 15.13 18.83
C LEU A 619 40.88 13.73 18.32
N HIS A 620 40.25 12.66 18.83
CA HIS A 620 40.69 11.29 18.54
C HIS A 620 39.67 10.32 17.91
N ASP A 621 38.44 10.75 17.62
CA ASP A 621 37.46 9.91 16.91
C ASP A 621 37.41 10.24 15.41
N LYS A 622 37.57 9.21 14.56
CA LYS A 622 37.52 9.38 13.10
C LYS A 622 36.12 9.84 12.67
N PRO A 623 36.01 10.75 11.69
CA PRO A 623 34.71 11.10 11.11
C PRO A 623 34.04 9.86 10.50
N LYS A 624 32.78 9.63 10.86
CA LYS A 624 32.00 8.47 10.39
C LYS A 624 31.38 8.77 9.02
N THR A 625 31.91 8.22 7.94
CA THR A 625 31.30 8.31 6.61
C THR A 625 30.09 7.36 6.52
N LEU A 626 29.01 7.80 5.87
CA LEU A 626 27.83 6.96 5.60
C LEU A 626 27.92 6.29 4.23
N TYR A 627 27.57 5.00 4.17
CA TYR A 627 27.53 4.19 2.95
C TYR A 627 26.13 3.67 2.68
N MET A 628 25.74 3.64 1.41
CA MET A 628 24.46 3.11 0.95
C MET A 628 24.62 1.73 0.34
N VAL A 629 23.76 0.81 0.76
CA VAL A 629 23.72 -0.55 0.27
C VAL A 629 22.30 -0.89 -0.19
N ASP A 630 22.18 -1.35 -1.43
CA ASP A 630 20.94 -1.86 -2.02
C ASP A 630 21.07 -3.37 -2.24
N VAL A 631 20.07 -4.13 -1.83
CA VAL A 631 20.07 -5.59 -1.83
C VAL A 631 19.32 -6.09 -3.04
N LYS A 632 19.94 -6.97 -3.84
CA LYS A 632 19.29 -7.62 -4.99
C LYS A 632 19.28 -9.13 -4.85
N THR A 633 18.10 -9.72 -5.04
CA THR A 633 17.97 -11.17 -5.06
C THR A 633 18.12 -11.75 -6.45
N ARG A 634 18.92 -12.82 -6.61
CA ARG A 634 19.10 -13.54 -7.88
C ARG A 634 18.83 -15.03 -7.73
N GLN A 635 18.37 -15.64 -8.83
CA GLN A 635 18.27 -17.11 -8.93
C GLN A 635 19.61 -17.75 -9.37
N SER A 636 20.44 -17.01 -10.10
CA SER A 636 21.79 -17.45 -10.48
C SER A 636 22.77 -17.21 -9.33
N LYS A 637 23.71 -18.14 -9.15
CA LYS A 637 24.78 -18.07 -8.12
C LYS A 637 26.02 -17.27 -8.55
N SER A 638 26.00 -16.69 -9.74
CA SER A 638 27.08 -15.80 -10.22
C SER A 638 26.71 -14.34 -9.96
N LEU A 639 27.69 -13.43 -10.07
CA LEU A 639 27.41 -12.00 -10.15
C LEU A 639 26.91 -11.64 -11.56
N PRO A 640 26.08 -10.60 -11.73
CA PRO A 640 25.71 -10.13 -13.06
C PRO A 640 26.96 -9.60 -13.80
N SER A 641 26.95 -9.76 -15.13
CA SER A 641 27.94 -9.11 -15.99
C SER A 641 27.78 -7.59 -15.88
N SER A 642 28.89 -6.86 -15.89
CA SER A 642 28.89 -5.41 -15.91
C SER A 642 28.16 -4.86 -17.14
N GLY A 643 27.67 -3.62 -17.04
CA GLY A 643 26.99 -2.91 -18.13
C GLY A 643 25.47 -2.96 -18.01
N SER A 644 24.79 -3.41 -19.07
CA SER A 644 23.33 -3.27 -19.23
C SER A 644 22.49 -3.97 -18.16
N GLN A 645 23.01 -5.05 -17.56
CA GLN A 645 22.30 -5.79 -16.49
C GLN A 645 22.37 -5.08 -15.13
N THR A 646 23.44 -4.32 -14.87
CA THR A 646 23.65 -3.61 -13.60
C THR A 646 23.20 -2.15 -13.65
N ARG A 647 22.98 -1.61 -14.86
CA ARG A 647 22.57 -0.22 -15.10
C ARG A 647 21.33 0.23 -14.29
N PRO A 648 20.23 -0.55 -14.19
CA PRO A 648 19.10 -0.17 -13.34
C PRO A 648 19.49 -0.04 -11.86
N VAL A 649 20.29 -0.98 -11.35
CA VAL A 649 20.75 -0.98 -9.94
C VAL A 649 21.63 0.24 -9.67
N HIS A 650 22.52 0.57 -10.60
CA HIS A 650 23.39 1.76 -10.48
C HIS A 650 22.56 3.06 -10.44
N TYR A 651 21.60 3.24 -11.36
CA TYR A 651 20.73 4.43 -11.33
C TYR A 651 19.84 4.49 -10.08
N GLN A 652 19.37 3.34 -9.59
CA GLN A 652 18.58 3.27 -8.35
C GLN A 652 19.39 3.77 -7.15
N LEU A 653 20.61 3.27 -6.98
CA LEU A 653 21.52 3.71 -5.92
C LEU A 653 21.86 5.21 -6.05
N MET A 654 22.11 5.71 -7.26
CA MET A 654 22.38 7.13 -7.48
C MET A 654 21.16 8.00 -7.15
N MET A 655 19.93 7.56 -7.47
CA MET A 655 18.72 8.28 -7.05
C MET A 655 18.53 8.28 -5.54
N TYR A 656 18.76 7.16 -4.86
CA TYR A 656 18.71 7.12 -3.40
C TYR A 656 19.73 8.05 -2.77
N HIS A 657 20.97 8.05 -3.27
CA HIS A 657 22.01 8.98 -2.84
C HIS A 657 21.59 10.45 -3.01
N ARG A 658 21.05 10.82 -4.18
CA ARG A 658 20.57 12.18 -4.46
C ARG A 658 19.41 12.59 -3.57
N LEU A 659 18.38 11.74 -3.43
CA LEU A 659 17.19 12.05 -2.62
C LEU A 659 17.55 12.18 -1.13
N PHE A 660 18.31 11.23 -0.59
CA PHE A 660 18.77 11.27 0.79
C PHE A 660 19.65 12.50 1.07
N SER A 661 20.62 12.80 0.19
CA SER A 661 21.49 13.97 0.35
C SER A 661 20.72 15.28 0.29
N THR A 662 19.71 15.38 -0.59
CA THR A 662 18.87 16.58 -0.71
C THR A 662 17.98 16.75 0.52
N LEU A 663 17.41 15.65 1.03
CA LEU A 663 16.58 15.67 2.24
C LEU A 663 17.42 16.04 3.48
N ALA A 664 18.62 15.46 3.60
CA ALA A 664 19.60 15.78 4.63
C ALA A 664 20.04 17.25 4.62
N ALA A 665 20.15 17.84 3.44
CA ALA A 665 20.48 19.25 3.26
C ALA A 665 19.27 20.19 3.46
N ASN A 666 18.11 19.67 3.89
CA ASN A 666 16.85 20.41 4.00
C ASN A 666 16.45 21.10 2.67
N GLY A 667 16.76 20.49 1.54
CA GLY A 667 16.46 21.00 0.20
C GLY A 667 15.10 20.58 -0.35
N VAL A 668 14.28 19.87 0.44
CA VAL A 668 12.98 19.33 0.01
C VAL A 668 11.86 20.17 0.61
N ASP A 669 10.99 20.71 -0.25
CA ASP A 669 9.83 21.49 0.19
C ASP A 669 8.73 20.57 0.74
N ALA A 670 8.57 20.56 2.05
CA ALA A 670 7.57 19.77 2.76
C ALA A 670 6.14 20.07 2.31
N LEU A 671 5.80 21.34 2.02
CA LEU A 671 4.45 21.72 1.61
C LEU A 671 4.10 21.13 0.25
N HIS A 672 5.07 21.07 -0.66
CA HIS A 672 4.89 20.43 -1.97
C HIS A 672 4.63 18.92 -1.83
N ILE A 673 5.32 18.26 -0.88
CA ILE A 673 5.06 16.85 -0.54
C ILE A 673 3.64 16.70 0.02
N PHE A 674 3.28 17.46 1.05
CA PHE A 674 1.97 17.36 1.70
C PHE A 674 0.81 17.62 0.75
N ALA A 675 0.91 18.67 -0.09
CA ALA A 675 -0.07 18.98 -1.12
C ALA A 675 -0.25 17.81 -2.10
N ARG A 676 0.85 17.15 -2.49
CA ARG A 676 0.78 16.00 -3.40
C ARG A 676 0.06 14.79 -2.79
N TYR A 677 0.20 14.58 -1.48
CA TYR A 677 -0.49 13.52 -0.76
C TYR A 677 -1.90 13.91 -0.30
N GLY A 678 -2.29 15.19 -0.45
CA GLY A 678 -3.59 15.70 -0.04
C GLY A 678 -3.81 15.61 1.46
N VAL A 679 -2.75 15.87 2.24
CA VAL A 679 -2.76 15.92 3.71
C VAL A 679 -2.60 17.36 4.17
N ASP A 680 -3.28 17.74 5.25
CA ASP A 680 -3.17 19.07 5.83
C ASP A 680 -1.91 19.18 6.71
N PRO A 681 -0.95 20.08 6.40
CA PRO A 681 0.28 20.25 7.19
C PRO A 681 0.04 20.69 8.63
N ASN A 682 -1.06 21.40 8.91
CA ASN A 682 -1.33 22.04 10.20
C ASN A 682 -2.41 21.30 11.02
N ALA A 683 -3.01 20.25 10.46
CA ALA A 683 -3.96 19.44 11.19
C ALA A 683 -3.26 18.72 12.34
N THR A 684 -3.93 18.73 13.50
CA THR A 684 -3.45 18.05 14.70
C THR A 684 -3.69 16.55 14.59
N PHE A 685 -2.74 15.75 15.09
CA PHE A 685 -2.91 14.31 15.13
C PHE A 685 -4.05 13.87 16.05
N SER A 686 -4.64 12.71 15.77
CA SER A 686 -5.73 12.18 16.60
C SER A 686 -5.25 11.73 17.98
N ASP A 687 -6.12 11.86 18.99
CA ASP A 687 -5.82 11.39 20.35
C ASP A 687 -5.55 9.88 20.39
N VAL A 688 -6.21 9.10 19.52
CA VAL A 688 -5.97 7.65 19.39
C VAL A 688 -4.58 7.37 18.85
N PHE A 689 -4.11 8.15 17.87
CA PHE A 689 -2.75 8.05 17.37
C PHE A 689 -1.72 8.42 18.44
N ILE A 690 -1.93 9.54 19.14
CA ILE A 690 -1.04 9.99 20.22
C ILE A 690 -1.00 8.98 21.37
N ALA A 691 -2.15 8.45 21.78
CA ALA A 691 -2.25 7.41 22.81
C ALA A 691 -1.69 6.06 22.38
N SER A 692 -1.75 5.73 21.09
CA SER A 692 -1.04 4.56 20.57
C SER A 692 0.46 4.78 20.73
N MET A 693 0.98 5.93 20.27
CA MET A 693 2.39 6.29 20.36
C MET A 693 2.92 6.30 21.81
N SER A 694 2.08 6.61 22.81
CA SER A 694 2.46 6.60 24.23
C SER A 694 2.77 5.21 24.81
N THR A 695 2.10 4.16 24.32
CA THR A 695 2.32 2.80 24.82
C THR A 695 3.64 2.18 24.36
N PHE A 696 4.38 2.86 23.48
CA PHE A 696 5.53 2.29 22.79
C PHE A 696 6.89 2.75 23.32
N ASP A 697 6.92 3.66 24.30
CA ASP A 697 8.16 4.21 24.84
C ASP A 697 8.35 3.94 26.33
N THR A 698 8.98 2.80 26.62
CA THR A 698 9.76 2.55 27.85
C THR A 698 10.79 1.45 27.55
N ALA A 699 11.70 1.72 26.61
CA ALA A 699 12.92 0.91 26.42
C ALA A 699 14.20 1.76 26.32
N PHE A 700 14.11 3.05 26.65
CA PHE A 700 15.28 3.92 26.78
C PHE A 700 15.69 4.17 28.24
N GLU A 701 15.03 3.54 29.22
CA GLU A 701 15.47 3.60 30.61
C GLU A 701 16.55 2.55 30.90
N HIS A 702 17.76 3.08 31.15
CA HIS A 702 18.92 2.47 31.81
C HIS A 702 19.65 1.35 31.09
N GLU A 703 20.83 1.69 30.52
CA GLU A 703 22.15 1.13 30.88
C GLU A 703 23.24 1.65 29.92
N ASN A 704 23.81 2.83 30.21
CA ASN A 704 25.26 3.12 30.13
C ASN A 704 25.54 4.62 30.38
N PRO A 705 26.07 5.01 31.55
CA PRO A 705 26.44 6.39 31.86
C PRO A 705 27.86 6.73 31.36
N THR A 706 28.15 6.48 30.08
CA THR A 706 29.49 6.75 29.52
C THR A 706 29.47 7.38 28.13
N ASP A 707 28.43 8.14 27.79
CA ASP A 707 28.49 9.05 26.65
C ASP A 707 28.84 10.49 27.16
N PRO A 708 30.05 11.02 26.91
CA PRO A 708 30.46 12.35 27.36
C PRO A 708 29.77 13.50 26.62
N TRP A 709 28.89 13.20 25.66
CA TRP A 709 28.26 14.18 24.77
C TRP A 709 26.90 14.69 25.25
N ASP A 710 26.47 14.39 26.48
CA ASP A 710 25.16 14.85 26.93
C ASP A 710 25.07 15.23 28.42
N GLU A 711 25.68 16.36 28.78
CA GLU A 711 25.41 17.02 30.07
C GLU A 711 24.12 17.88 30.05
N ASN A 712 23.45 18.05 28.90
CA ASN A 712 22.26 18.90 28.77
C ASN A 712 20.93 18.15 28.57
N ASP A 713 20.92 16.87 28.20
CA ASP A 713 19.70 16.06 28.04
C ASP A 713 19.47 15.10 29.23
N LEU A 714 19.75 15.58 30.46
CA LEU A 714 19.42 14.91 31.72
C LEU A 714 17.91 14.96 32.07
N GLN A 715 17.03 15.11 31.07
CA GLN A 715 15.59 14.96 31.27
C GLN A 715 15.08 13.74 30.52
N PRO A 716 14.41 12.78 31.19
CA PRO A 716 13.69 11.71 30.52
C PRO A 716 12.67 12.36 29.59
N ARG A 717 12.93 12.35 28.27
CA ARG A 717 11.96 12.81 27.29
C ARG A 717 10.96 11.69 27.09
N ASP A 718 9.86 11.77 27.80
CA ASP A 718 8.67 10.98 27.52
C ASP A 718 8.27 11.22 26.04
N SER A 719 8.29 10.17 25.18
CA SER A 719 7.86 10.27 23.77
C SER A 719 6.51 10.94 23.59
N VAL A 720 5.62 10.86 24.59
CA VAL A 720 4.33 11.53 24.59
C VAL A 720 4.52 13.03 24.59
N THR A 721 5.46 13.54 25.38
CA THR A 721 5.78 14.96 25.42
C THR A 721 6.43 15.42 24.11
N GLU A 722 7.24 14.56 23.48
CA GLU A 722 7.84 14.85 22.16
C GLU A 722 6.79 14.88 21.04
N ILE A 723 5.87 13.92 20.97
CA ILE A 723 4.82 13.90 19.95
C ILE A 723 3.78 15.00 20.19
N LEU A 724 3.49 15.34 21.45
CA LEU A 724 2.63 16.48 21.78
C LEU A 724 3.27 17.83 21.41
N SER A 725 4.59 17.96 21.56
CA SER A 725 5.31 19.17 21.09
C SER A 725 5.42 19.26 19.57
N HIS A 726 5.31 18.12 18.87
CA HIS A 726 5.32 18.04 17.40
C HIS A 726 3.99 17.47 16.86
N ASN A 727 2.87 17.99 17.35
CA ASN A 727 1.52 17.44 17.10
C ASN A 727 0.93 17.73 15.70
N THR A 728 1.73 18.22 14.74
CA THR A 728 1.31 18.49 13.35
C THR A 728 2.36 17.93 12.38
N LEU A 729 1.99 17.71 11.12
CA LEU A 729 2.94 17.21 10.11
C LEU A 729 4.11 18.16 9.88
N LEU A 730 3.86 19.48 9.91
CA LEU A 730 4.91 20.48 9.69
C LEU A 730 5.93 20.53 10.84
N THR A 731 5.46 20.47 12.08
CA THR A 731 6.35 20.42 13.26
C THR A 731 7.10 19.09 13.31
N LEU A 732 6.43 17.98 13.00
CA LEU A 732 7.08 16.65 12.95
C LEU A 732 8.12 16.55 11.83
N TRP A 733 7.88 17.16 10.67
CA TRP A 733 8.87 17.25 9.60
C TRP A 733 10.12 18.03 10.06
N SER A 734 9.92 19.11 10.80
CA SER A 734 11.03 19.91 11.35
C SER A 734 11.87 19.09 12.33
N LEU A 735 11.24 18.23 13.14
CA LEU A 735 11.94 17.27 13.99
C LEU A 735 12.75 16.27 13.15
N MET A 736 12.19 15.71 12.08
CA MET A 736 12.91 14.82 11.18
C MET A 736 14.17 15.46 10.59
N ILE A 737 14.08 16.72 10.13
CA ILE A 737 15.24 17.45 9.61
C ILE A 737 16.28 17.72 10.70
N SER A 738 15.85 18.04 11.92
CA SER A 738 16.74 18.15 13.08
C SER A 738 17.49 16.84 13.35
N GLU A 739 16.80 15.70 13.27
CA GLU A 739 17.41 14.38 13.44
C GLU A 739 18.41 14.03 12.32
N PHE A 740 18.16 14.44 11.08
CA PHE A 740 19.14 14.33 9.99
C PHE A 740 20.43 15.10 10.31
N SER A 741 20.30 16.34 10.81
CA SER A 741 21.46 17.18 11.16
C SER A 741 22.31 16.59 12.30
N LYS A 742 21.70 15.81 13.20
CA LYS A 742 22.40 15.09 14.27
C LYS A 742 23.05 13.79 13.77
N SER A 743 22.43 13.11 12.81
CA SER A 743 22.89 11.80 12.33
C SER A 743 23.97 11.87 11.25
N ILE A 744 24.04 12.98 10.51
CA ILE A 744 25.00 13.15 9.43
C ILE A 744 26.15 14.01 9.94
N PRO A 745 27.36 13.44 10.10
CA PRO A 745 28.48 14.19 10.64
C PRO A 745 28.87 15.35 9.72
N LEU A 746 29.33 16.45 10.30
CA LEU A 746 29.87 17.58 9.54
C LEU A 746 31.10 17.14 8.73
N PRO A 747 31.30 17.66 7.50
CA PRO A 747 32.48 17.35 6.71
C PRO A 747 33.73 17.80 7.47
N THR A 748 34.57 16.86 7.85
CA THR A 748 35.81 17.11 8.62
C THR A 748 37.00 17.43 7.72
N SER A 749 36.89 17.18 6.40
CA SER A 749 37.90 17.48 5.41
C SER A 749 37.28 17.78 4.04
N LEU A 750 37.96 18.60 3.23
CA LEU A 750 37.59 18.92 1.83
C LEU A 750 37.54 17.67 0.92
N HIS A 751 38.07 16.53 1.35
CA HIS A 751 38.28 15.34 0.52
C HIS A 751 37.40 14.12 0.87
N THR A 752 36.63 14.15 1.96
CA THR A 752 35.75 13.03 2.35
C THR A 752 34.34 13.55 2.64
N PRO A 753 33.36 13.34 1.74
CA PRO A 753 31.98 13.73 2.00
C PRO A 753 31.39 12.91 3.15
N SER A 754 30.46 13.49 3.92
CA SER A 754 29.77 12.81 5.02
C SER A 754 28.95 11.60 4.56
N ILE A 755 28.55 11.60 3.28
CA ILE A 755 27.90 10.50 2.58
C ILE A 755 28.83 10.09 1.45
N SER A 756 29.24 8.82 1.42
CA SER A 756 30.20 8.31 0.44
C SER A 756 29.61 8.27 -0.98
N ASN A 757 30.43 8.64 -1.97
CA ASN A 757 30.13 8.42 -3.38
C ASN A 757 30.25 6.94 -3.79
N LEU A 758 30.75 6.08 -2.91
CA LEU A 758 30.81 4.64 -3.12
C LEU A 758 29.44 4.01 -2.83
N LEU A 759 28.78 3.55 -3.89
CA LEU A 759 27.47 2.94 -3.86
C LEU A 759 27.60 1.41 -3.98
N THR A 760 26.97 0.67 -3.08
CA THR A 760 27.13 -0.80 -3.03
C THR A 760 25.85 -1.52 -3.38
N ALA A 761 25.93 -2.50 -4.30
CA ALA A 761 24.87 -3.47 -4.53
C ALA A 761 25.28 -4.84 -3.98
N GLU A 762 24.48 -5.37 -3.05
CA GLU A 762 24.69 -6.67 -2.44
C GLU A 762 23.78 -7.73 -3.08
N TYR A 763 24.38 -8.74 -3.71
CA TYR A 763 23.62 -9.80 -4.38
C TYR A 763 23.43 -11.00 -3.45
N ARG A 764 22.18 -11.41 -3.26
CA ARG A 764 21.80 -12.56 -2.42
C ARG A 764 21.03 -13.61 -3.19
N GLU A 765 21.14 -14.87 -2.78
CA GLU A 765 20.37 -15.98 -3.35
C GLU A 765 18.89 -15.87 -2.99
N ALA A 766 17.99 -15.92 -3.97
CA ALA A 766 16.55 -15.70 -3.79
C ALA A 766 15.86 -16.74 -2.87
N LYS A 767 16.41 -17.95 -2.73
CA LYS A 767 15.80 -19.02 -1.92
C LYS A 767 16.20 -18.95 -0.44
N VAL A 768 17.50 -18.84 -0.18
CA VAL A 768 18.08 -18.97 1.17
C VAL A 768 18.45 -17.60 1.75
N GLY A 769 18.71 -16.60 0.90
CA GLY A 769 19.20 -15.28 1.32
C GLY A 769 20.71 -15.21 1.55
N GLY A 770 21.45 -16.26 1.18
CA GLY A 770 22.92 -16.30 1.29
C GLY A 770 23.60 -15.29 0.36
N LEU A 771 24.71 -14.71 0.80
CA LEU A 771 25.49 -13.74 0.05
C LEU A 771 26.16 -14.40 -1.17
N ILE A 772 25.93 -13.84 -2.36
CA ILE A 772 26.61 -14.23 -3.61
C ILE A 772 27.86 -13.39 -3.79
N GLY A 773 27.76 -12.08 -3.56
CA GLY A 773 28.86 -11.13 -3.65
C GLY A 773 28.37 -9.69 -3.73
N LYS A 774 29.29 -8.73 -3.70
CA LYS A 774 29.01 -7.29 -3.77
C LYS A 774 29.48 -6.73 -5.12
N ARG A 775 28.85 -5.65 -5.57
CA ARG A 775 29.35 -4.79 -6.66
C ARG A 775 29.37 -3.35 -6.17
N PHE A 776 30.42 -2.63 -6.57
CA PHE A 776 30.61 -1.24 -6.21
C PHE A 776 30.42 -0.36 -7.45
N PHE A 777 29.80 0.79 -7.24
CA PHE A 777 29.58 1.82 -8.23
C PHE A 777 29.99 3.17 -7.66
N VAL A 778 30.39 4.09 -8.53
CA VAL A 778 30.68 5.47 -8.14
C VAL A 778 29.45 6.32 -8.47
N PHE A 779 29.12 7.25 -7.58
CA PHE A 779 28.09 8.25 -7.81
C PHE A 779 28.55 9.27 -8.86
N ASP A 780 27.76 9.44 -9.91
CA ASP A 780 28.00 10.42 -10.97
C ASP A 780 26.71 11.24 -11.18
N ALA A 781 26.77 12.52 -10.79
CA ALA A 781 25.63 13.42 -10.87
C ALA A 781 25.26 13.77 -12.32
N GLU A 782 26.25 13.93 -13.21
CA GLU A 782 25.99 14.34 -14.61
C GLU A 782 25.31 13.22 -15.38
N VAL A 783 25.78 11.98 -15.19
CA VAL A 783 25.18 10.78 -15.79
C VAL A 783 23.76 10.58 -15.28
N LEU A 784 23.52 10.78 -13.98
CA LEU A 784 22.19 10.67 -13.39
C LEU A 784 21.24 11.75 -13.94
N ASP A 785 21.67 13.01 -13.96
CA ASP A 785 20.86 14.14 -14.42
C ASP A 785 20.49 13.98 -15.91
N ALA A 786 21.42 13.53 -16.75
CA ALA A 786 21.16 13.24 -18.14
C ALA A 786 20.10 12.14 -18.31
N TYR A 787 20.20 11.06 -17.53
CA TYR A 787 19.23 9.96 -17.55
C TYR A 787 17.85 10.41 -17.08
N VAL A 788 17.76 11.03 -15.90
CA VAL A 788 16.50 11.49 -15.31
C VAL A 788 15.81 12.50 -16.23
N LYS A 789 16.57 13.40 -16.85
CA LYS A 789 16.04 14.36 -17.83
C LYS A 789 15.43 13.66 -19.04
N ASP A 790 16.10 12.67 -19.63
CA ASP A 790 15.52 11.93 -20.78
C ASP A 790 14.28 11.14 -20.35
N GLU A 791 14.27 10.50 -19.18
CA GLU A 791 13.10 9.79 -18.64
C GLU A 791 11.92 10.73 -18.38
N MET A 792 12.15 11.90 -17.79
CA MET A 792 11.08 12.87 -17.51
C MET A 792 10.44 13.40 -18.79
N ARG A 793 11.21 13.60 -19.87
CA ARG A 793 10.65 13.95 -21.19
C ARG A 793 9.67 12.90 -21.71
N TRP A 794 9.92 11.62 -21.41
CA TRP A 794 8.98 10.55 -21.77
C TRP A 794 7.75 10.60 -20.88
N TRP A 795 7.91 10.71 -19.56
CA TRP A 795 6.79 10.84 -18.62
C TRP A 795 5.87 12.03 -18.94
N GLN A 796 6.46 13.15 -19.38
CA GLN A 796 5.76 14.36 -19.82
C GLN A 796 5.16 14.25 -21.23
N GLY A 797 5.43 13.17 -21.96
CA GLY A 797 4.91 12.95 -23.32
C GLY A 797 5.62 13.75 -24.41
N GLU A 798 6.78 14.36 -24.12
CA GLU A 798 7.60 15.09 -25.10
C GLU A 798 8.39 14.16 -26.04
N ARG A 799 8.57 12.89 -25.64
CA ARG A 799 9.19 11.84 -26.48
C ARG A 799 8.38 10.56 -26.44
N GLU A 800 8.46 9.79 -27.52
CA GLU A 800 7.92 8.43 -27.58
C GLU A 800 8.82 7.42 -26.83
N THR A 801 8.25 6.24 -26.55
CA THR A 801 8.95 5.12 -25.91
C THR A 801 9.98 4.50 -26.87
N LYS A 802 11.15 4.16 -26.33
CA LYS A 802 12.23 3.52 -27.09
C LYS A 802 12.29 2.03 -26.80
N GLY A 803 12.62 1.24 -27.82
CA GLY A 803 13.03 -0.16 -27.62
C GLY A 803 14.44 -0.25 -27.07
N VAL A 804 14.85 -1.46 -26.69
CA VAL A 804 16.24 -1.72 -26.27
C VAL A 804 17.21 -1.49 -27.42
N ASP A 805 18.47 -1.21 -27.10
CA ASP A 805 19.52 -1.20 -28.11
C ASP A 805 19.70 -2.59 -28.73
N ILE A 806 20.16 -2.64 -29.98
CA ILE A 806 20.28 -3.91 -30.74
C ILE A 806 21.20 -4.90 -30.01
N GLU A 807 22.26 -4.39 -29.38
CA GLU A 807 23.20 -5.18 -28.58
C GLU A 807 22.53 -5.82 -27.35
N GLU A 808 21.46 -5.21 -26.86
CA GLU A 808 20.70 -5.64 -25.68
C GLU A 808 19.46 -6.48 -26.04
N ALA A 809 19.29 -6.85 -27.31
CA ALA A 809 18.14 -7.64 -27.78
C ALA A 809 17.99 -9.01 -27.06
N PHE A 810 19.04 -9.49 -26.38
CA PHE A 810 18.94 -10.68 -25.51
C PHE A 810 17.86 -10.53 -24.42
N LYS A 811 17.58 -9.30 -23.95
CA LYS A 811 16.52 -9.00 -22.97
C LYS A 811 15.14 -9.40 -23.49
N CYS A 812 14.93 -9.37 -24.82
CA CYS A 812 13.67 -9.75 -25.44
C CYS A 812 13.35 -11.25 -25.35
N ARG A 813 14.34 -12.11 -25.08
CA ARG A 813 14.13 -13.57 -24.97
C ARG A 813 13.28 -13.97 -23.75
N ILE A 814 13.33 -13.15 -22.71
CA ILE A 814 12.63 -13.39 -21.44
C ILE A 814 11.48 -12.40 -21.21
N CYS A 815 11.14 -11.61 -22.24
CA CYS A 815 10.12 -10.56 -22.14
C CYS A 815 8.73 -11.14 -22.44
N GLU A 816 7.77 -10.93 -21.54
CA GLU A 816 6.38 -11.41 -21.71
C GLU A 816 5.64 -10.74 -22.88
N PHE A 817 6.06 -9.53 -23.29
CA PHE A 817 5.48 -8.80 -24.43
C PHE A 817 6.22 -9.05 -25.76
N ALA A 818 7.14 -10.03 -25.77
CA ALA A 818 7.96 -10.38 -26.91
C ALA A 818 7.19 -10.50 -28.23
N GLU A 819 6.06 -11.22 -28.23
CA GLU A 819 5.33 -11.59 -29.44
C GLU A 819 4.57 -10.41 -30.08
N GLY A 820 4.10 -9.46 -29.28
CA GLY A 820 3.37 -8.29 -29.77
C GLY A 820 4.19 -6.99 -29.83
N CYS A 821 5.46 -7.01 -29.44
CA CYS A 821 6.31 -5.82 -29.36
C CYS A 821 6.54 -5.18 -30.73
N GLU A 822 6.10 -3.92 -30.89
CA GLU A 822 6.25 -3.14 -32.13
C GLU A 822 7.70 -2.98 -32.58
N TRP A 823 8.62 -2.70 -31.66
CA TRP A 823 10.04 -2.58 -31.97
C TRP A 823 10.64 -3.88 -32.51
N ARG A 824 10.28 -5.05 -31.94
CA ARG A 824 10.77 -6.34 -32.44
C ARG A 824 10.26 -6.61 -33.85
N ARG A 825 8.96 -6.35 -34.11
CA ARG A 825 8.37 -6.52 -35.44
C ARG A 825 9.07 -5.62 -36.48
N SER A 826 9.28 -4.34 -36.13
CA SER A 826 9.99 -3.39 -36.99
C SER A 826 11.43 -3.84 -37.29
N LYS A 827 12.17 -4.35 -36.28
CA LYS A 827 13.55 -4.83 -36.49
C LYS A 827 13.63 -6.13 -37.31
N VAL A 828 12.66 -7.04 -37.16
CA VAL A 828 12.55 -8.23 -38.02
C VAL A 828 12.30 -7.81 -39.48
N GLU A 829 11.40 -6.85 -39.71
CA GLU A 829 11.10 -6.32 -41.04
C GLU A 829 12.31 -5.59 -41.67
N GLU A 830 13.05 -4.81 -40.87
CA GLU A 830 14.32 -4.19 -41.28
C GLU A 830 15.37 -5.25 -41.66
N GLY A 831 15.48 -6.34 -40.90
CA GLY A 831 16.37 -7.46 -41.22
C GLY A 831 15.99 -8.20 -42.51
N LEU A 832 14.68 -8.44 -42.72
CA LEU A 832 14.16 -9.08 -43.93
C LEU A 832 14.36 -8.20 -45.17
N SER A 833 14.13 -6.89 -45.06
CA SER A 833 14.36 -5.93 -46.15
C SER A 833 15.84 -5.81 -46.49
N ARG A 834 16.74 -5.70 -45.51
CA ARG A 834 18.20 -5.75 -45.74
C ARG A 834 18.63 -7.05 -46.42
N SER A 835 18.03 -8.18 -46.06
CA SER A 835 18.32 -9.47 -46.70
C SER A 835 17.80 -9.56 -48.13
N ARG A 836 16.66 -8.93 -48.44
CA ARG A 836 16.13 -8.81 -49.81
C ARG A 836 17.03 -7.94 -50.68
N VAL A 837 17.41 -6.76 -50.19
CA VAL A 837 18.33 -5.83 -50.90
C VAL A 837 19.69 -6.49 -51.15
N LYS A 838 20.20 -7.29 -50.20
CA LYS A 838 21.47 -8.01 -50.38
C LYS A 838 21.37 -9.12 -51.44
N ARG A 839 20.23 -9.81 -51.56
CA ARG A 839 19.99 -10.79 -52.62
C ARG A 839 19.78 -10.15 -54.00
N GLU A 840 19.19 -8.96 -54.05
CA GLU A 840 18.99 -8.20 -55.29
C GLU A 840 20.25 -7.48 -55.78
N GLY A 841 21.24 -7.27 -54.92
CA GLY A 841 22.56 -6.71 -55.28
C GLY A 841 23.65 -7.75 -55.60
N GLU A 842 23.39 -9.04 -55.38
CA GLU A 842 24.30 -10.15 -55.68
C GLU A 842 23.89 -10.95 -56.95
N GLY A 843 22.78 -10.56 -57.61
CA GLY A 843 22.34 -11.08 -58.91
C GLY A 843 22.48 -10.02 -59.99
#